data_AF-A0A2D8R9I8-F1
#
_entry.id   AF-A0A2D8R9I8-F1
#
_cell.length_a   1.000
_cell.length_b   1.000
_cell.length_c   1.000
_cell.angle_alpha   90.00
_cell.angle_beta   90.00
_cell.angle_gamma   90.00
#
_symmetry.space_group_name_H-M   'P 1'
#
loop_
_entity.id
_entity.type
_entity.pdbx_description
1 polymer ?
#
loop_
_entity_poly.entity_id
_entity_poly.type
_entity_poly.pdbx_seq_one_letter_code
_entity_poly.pdbx_strand_id
1 'polypeptide(L)'
;MLTPSPSLLIRPRAASRGSVVLKRDLAPFYYYDHYREMLLFIRQHYTHVLRQSDVDFIDRFMALPRDPAALFVRVCNRKGCHFRLSKLRYEELEDIESLLALLLSEGFVTKAGPHDLPRLLLTLTRDELVEFLDSVSTITSAPWKRSWPKQRLLTIALEQATADDEARIPALQSYSCKFIVQQFQETIAFILFLYFGRLEDNLGRFAMRDLGLLRTSSFEAGYTARFDTAADAWYSFELAQLAQQLKGLASMTPAESAATATWLIAQPQPLTELGTTLYDKCVFRLAARLEATDQLTLAAELYQSSEHATATEKAIRLWHRLDEQRARDLISRIFETPTSDDAYLFALDFQARKYGNELLPTDARYTADQLGLQSANGGKRTSILTDMLRAAGVSRLDEAFRHEPEAALARQWRKPGRLVVHTENRIWRSLFALTFWPQLYESEASRFSSDFQHQPAGLSDGSFYHAQRERIEAVLAFDREQLKTHVLKTLSRCYGRPNSFTGWTSTMAEQLCRFVELAPMAGLRTILRDMVRQYDGCKSGYPDLMIIDSDGLRFVEVKAEGDQLRRRQMMQLLKLREAGFQVSVQRVEWVVDPDQPYVVVDVETTGGNSEYGRLTEIGAVILQREEIIGRWQTLINPGRRIPANITALTGITNEMVASAPPFEAVADDLRGFLGDSIFVAHNVRFDYGFIQQSYRRMEQSIRMPQLCTCAMMKKLKPGLDSYSLKNLTAYFGITMTQHHRAMSDAEAAAGLLKLINRARLAGTNPFNSPQDSNNAFNDPA
;
A
#
# COMPACT_ATOMS: atom_id res chain seq x y z
N MET A 1 -13.72 44.66 -29.06
CA MET A 1 -12.37 44.91 -28.47
C MET A 1 -12.54 45.22 -26.99
N LEU A 2 -12.54 44.20 -26.13
CA LEU A 2 -12.40 44.33 -24.68
C LEU A 2 -11.70 43.04 -24.22
N THR A 3 -10.51 43.20 -23.65
CA THR A 3 -9.63 42.15 -23.13
C THR A 3 -10.22 41.53 -21.85
N PRO A 4 -10.10 40.21 -21.62
CA PRO A 4 -10.45 39.63 -20.33
C PRO A 4 -9.31 39.84 -19.33
N SER A 5 -9.63 40.42 -18.17
CA SER A 5 -8.72 40.58 -17.03
C SER A 5 -8.27 39.23 -16.45
N PRO A 6 -7.05 39.12 -15.89
CA PRO A 6 -6.58 37.88 -15.29
C PRO A 6 -7.31 37.59 -13.97
N SER A 7 -7.62 36.32 -13.81
CA SER A 7 -8.18 35.65 -12.64
C SER A 7 -7.54 36.08 -11.31
N LEU A 8 -8.38 36.60 -10.41
CA LEU A 8 -8.13 36.69 -8.97
C LEU A 8 -8.11 35.25 -8.39
N LEU A 9 -6.97 34.57 -8.52
CA LEU A 9 -6.63 33.42 -7.70
C LEU A 9 -6.47 33.91 -6.26
N ILE A 10 -7.50 33.74 -5.43
CA ILE A 10 -7.37 33.80 -3.98
C ILE A 10 -6.48 32.63 -3.58
N ARG A 11 -5.16 32.86 -3.53
CA ARG A 11 -4.21 31.96 -2.88
C ARG A 11 -4.55 32.00 -1.39
N PRO A 12 -4.95 30.90 -0.74
CA PRO A 12 -4.95 30.87 0.71
C PRO A 12 -3.51 31.16 1.16
N ARG A 13 -3.35 32.12 2.08
CA ARG A 13 -2.07 32.51 2.66
C ARG A 13 -1.26 31.25 2.95
N ALA A 14 -0.14 31.09 2.25
CA ALA A 14 0.87 30.13 2.64
C ALA A 14 1.27 30.50 4.07
N ALA A 15 0.84 29.69 5.04
CA ALA A 15 1.48 29.68 6.34
C ALA A 15 2.96 29.42 6.05
N SER A 16 3.79 30.39 6.43
CA SER A 16 5.24 30.33 6.32
C SER A 16 5.74 28.98 6.85
N ARG A 17 6.06 28.04 5.96
CA ARG A 17 6.75 26.79 6.30
C ARG A 17 8.23 27.11 6.45
N GLY A 18 8.54 27.88 7.49
CA GLY A 18 9.83 27.89 8.14
C GLY A 18 9.74 27.03 9.39
N SER A 19 9.49 25.73 9.26
CA SER A 19 9.88 24.80 10.32
C SER A 19 11.13 24.09 9.84
N VAL A 20 12.29 24.60 10.27
CA VAL A 20 13.37 23.70 10.66
C VAL A 20 12.69 22.60 11.46
N VAL A 21 12.72 21.36 10.98
CA VAL A 21 12.29 20.22 11.80
C VAL A 21 13.30 20.17 12.93
N LEU A 22 13.03 20.93 14.00
CA LEU A 22 13.68 20.75 15.29
C LEU A 22 13.48 19.27 15.60
N LYS A 23 14.58 18.50 15.63
CA LYS A 23 14.56 17.17 16.22
C LYS A 23 14.01 17.37 17.62
N ARG A 24 12.77 16.96 17.84
CA ARG A 24 12.22 16.87 19.18
C ARG A 24 12.90 15.67 19.81
N ASP A 25 13.78 15.91 20.77
CA ASP A 25 14.34 14.83 21.55
C ASP A 25 13.28 14.32 22.54
N LEU A 26 13.17 13.00 22.68
CA LEU A 26 12.26 12.37 23.62
C LEU A 26 12.88 12.41 25.02
N ALA A 27 12.05 12.70 26.04
CA ALA A 27 12.49 12.66 27.43
C ALA A 27 12.98 11.25 27.84
N PRO A 28 13.94 11.09 28.77
CA PRO A 28 14.53 9.79 29.10
C PRO A 28 13.53 8.68 29.44
N PHE A 29 12.41 9.01 30.10
CA PHE A 29 11.36 8.08 30.54
C PHE A 29 10.12 8.06 29.64
N TYR A 30 10.17 8.59 28.41
CA TYR A 30 9.01 8.71 27.52
C TYR A 30 8.21 7.41 27.38
N TYR A 31 8.91 6.27 27.32
CA TYR A 31 8.28 4.96 27.12
C TYR A 31 7.46 4.51 28.33
N TYR A 32 7.87 4.90 29.54
CA TYR A 32 7.14 4.62 30.78
C TYR A 32 5.89 5.49 30.85
N ASP A 33 6.03 6.77 30.49
CA ASP A 33 4.90 7.71 30.44
C ASP A 33 3.85 7.25 29.42
N HIS A 34 4.27 6.82 28.22
CA HIS A 34 3.37 6.24 27.21
C HIS A 34 2.66 4.99 27.70
N TYR A 35 3.36 4.12 28.44
CA TYR A 35 2.76 2.91 28.97
C TYR A 35 1.72 3.22 30.03
N ARG A 36 2.00 4.18 30.93
CA ARG A 36 1.01 4.66 31.91
C ARG A 36 -0.17 5.36 31.27
N GLU A 37 0.08 6.20 30.26
CA GLU A 37 -0.96 6.85 29.47
C GLU A 37 -1.93 5.81 28.90
N MET A 38 -1.41 4.75 28.28
CA MET A 38 -2.21 3.64 27.76
C MET A 38 -2.97 2.89 28.85
N LEU A 39 -2.34 2.55 29.98
CA LEU A 39 -3.02 1.82 31.05
C LEU A 39 -4.14 2.63 31.70
N LEU A 40 -3.93 3.93 31.89
CA LEU A 40 -4.96 4.84 32.39
C LEU A 40 -6.14 4.92 31.42
N PHE A 41 -5.87 5.01 30.12
CA PHE A 41 -6.91 4.97 29.09
C PHE A 41 -7.71 3.66 29.14
N ILE A 42 -7.02 2.52 29.28
CA ILE A 42 -7.66 1.19 29.38
C ILE A 42 -8.51 1.10 30.64
N ARG A 43 -8.00 1.58 31.77
CA ARG A 43 -8.75 1.63 33.04
C ARG A 43 -9.96 2.56 32.97
N GLN A 44 -9.91 3.61 32.16
CA GLN A 44 -11.04 4.53 32.01
C GLN A 44 -12.13 3.98 31.09
N HIS A 45 -11.74 3.28 30.01
CA HIS A 45 -12.67 2.96 28.92
C HIS A 45 -12.99 1.47 28.76
N TYR A 46 -12.23 0.55 29.34
CA TYR A 46 -12.34 -0.89 29.06
C TYR A 46 -12.56 -1.78 30.30
N THR A 47 -12.77 -1.22 31.50
CA THR A 47 -12.90 -2.02 32.73
C THR A 47 -13.94 -3.13 32.64
N HIS A 48 -15.05 -2.91 31.93
CA HIS A 48 -16.14 -3.88 31.76
C HIS A 48 -15.78 -5.08 30.86
N VAL A 49 -14.69 -5.01 30.09
CA VAL A 49 -14.22 -6.13 29.25
C VAL A 49 -12.94 -6.79 29.76
N LEU A 50 -12.35 -6.28 30.85
CA LEU A 50 -11.16 -6.85 31.46
C LEU A 50 -11.51 -8.07 32.33
N ARG A 51 -10.63 -9.07 32.36
CA ARG A 51 -10.69 -10.13 33.36
C ARG A 51 -10.15 -9.60 34.68
N GLN A 52 -10.51 -10.23 35.81
CA GLN A 52 -10.00 -9.82 37.12
C GLN A 52 -8.46 -9.80 37.15
N SER A 53 -7.81 -10.79 36.53
CA SER A 53 -6.34 -10.84 36.39
C SER A 53 -5.74 -9.64 35.65
N ASP A 54 -6.46 -9.09 34.67
CA ASP A 54 -5.99 -7.93 33.90
C ASP A 54 -6.10 -6.65 34.74
N VAL A 55 -7.18 -6.51 35.53
CA VAL A 55 -7.35 -5.41 36.50
C VAL A 55 -6.28 -5.47 37.59
N ASP A 56 -6.06 -6.65 38.17
CA ASP A 56 -5.05 -6.87 39.21
C ASP A 56 -3.64 -6.53 38.70
N PHE A 57 -3.32 -6.87 37.44
CA PHE A 57 -2.07 -6.48 36.80
C PHE A 57 -1.93 -4.95 36.70
N ILE A 58 -2.97 -4.25 36.25
CA ILE A 58 -2.95 -2.78 36.12
C ILE A 58 -2.74 -2.14 37.49
N ASP A 59 -3.48 -2.57 38.51
CA ASP A 59 -3.38 -1.99 39.86
C ASP A 59 -1.99 -2.24 40.47
N ARG A 60 -1.46 -3.47 40.33
CA ARG A 60 -0.09 -3.79 40.79
C ARG A 60 0.96 -2.98 40.06
N PHE A 61 0.83 -2.81 38.74
CA PHE A 61 1.81 -2.02 37.97
C PHE A 61 1.76 -0.54 38.38
N MET A 62 0.57 0.01 38.59
CA MET A 62 0.39 1.41 38.99
C MET A 62 0.88 1.69 40.41
N ALA A 63 0.99 0.66 41.27
CA ALA A 63 1.55 0.75 42.60
C ALA A 63 3.10 0.68 42.64
N LEU A 64 3.74 0.23 41.55
CA LEU A 64 5.20 0.16 41.49
C LEU A 64 5.84 1.56 41.52
N PRO A 65 7.01 1.72 42.18
CA PRO A 65 7.83 2.90 41.99
C PRO A 65 8.23 3.09 40.53
N ARG A 66 8.53 4.34 40.14
CA ARG A 66 8.80 4.72 38.74
C ARG A 66 9.90 3.87 38.09
N ASP A 67 11.05 3.74 38.73
CA ASP A 67 12.24 3.15 38.11
C ASP A 67 12.12 1.62 37.89
N PRO A 68 11.61 0.82 38.85
CA PRO A 68 11.25 -0.58 38.60
C PRO A 68 10.19 -0.74 37.49
N ALA A 69 9.15 0.10 37.50
CA ALA A 69 8.13 0.07 36.47
C ALA A 69 8.69 0.43 35.07
N ALA A 70 9.59 1.43 35.00
CA ALA A 70 10.28 1.80 33.77
C ALA A 70 11.17 0.65 33.26
N LEU A 71 11.92 -0.02 34.14
CA LEU A 71 12.69 -1.21 33.78
C LEU A 71 11.77 -2.31 33.20
N PHE A 72 10.63 -2.56 33.84
CA PHE A 72 9.66 -3.53 33.33
C PHE A 72 9.13 -3.15 31.94
N VAL A 73 8.81 -1.88 31.70
CA VAL A 73 8.37 -1.40 30.38
C VAL A 73 9.49 -1.53 29.33
N ARG A 74 10.76 -1.28 29.70
CA ARG A 74 11.90 -1.55 28.81
C ARG A 74 11.98 -3.01 28.41
N VAL A 75 11.70 -3.92 29.33
CA VAL A 75 11.64 -5.37 29.08
C VAL A 75 10.47 -5.69 28.14
N CYS A 76 9.27 -5.16 28.41
CA CYS A 76 8.08 -5.37 27.58
C CYS A 76 8.24 -4.86 26.13
N ASN A 77 8.93 -3.73 25.93
CA ASN A 77 9.16 -3.17 24.60
C ASN A 77 10.26 -3.89 23.80
N ARG A 78 10.96 -4.87 24.39
CA ARG A 78 11.94 -5.71 23.68
C ARG A 78 11.25 -6.94 23.11
N LYS A 79 11.79 -7.44 22.00
CA LYS A 79 11.26 -8.63 21.33
C LYS A 79 11.52 -9.90 22.16
N GLY A 80 10.47 -10.69 22.39
CA GLY A 80 10.52 -11.95 23.15
C GLY A 80 10.12 -11.77 24.62
N CYS A 81 10.20 -12.85 25.40
CA CYS A 81 9.89 -12.82 26.84
C CYS A 81 11.04 -13.32 27.73
N HIS A 82 12.14 -13.81 27.14
CA HIS A 82 13.32 -14.28 27.86
C HIS A 82 14.46 -13.29 27.66
N PHE A 83 15.02 -12.76 28.74
CA PHE A 83 16.02 -11.70 28.67
C PHE A 83 17.24 -12.03 29.51
N ARG A 84 18.41 -11.91 28.90
CA ARG A 84 19.69 -12.11 29.57
C ARG A 84 19.96 -10.95 30.53
N LEU A 85 20.20 -11.26 31.80
CA LEU A 85 20.43 -10.27 32.86
C LEU A 85 21.55 -9.29 32.50
N SER A 86 22.67 -9.79 31.98
CA SER A 86 23.83 -8.96 31.62
C SER A 86 23.57 -7.93 30.50
N LYS A 87 22.48 -8.09 29.73
CA LYS A 87 22.08 -7.20 28.63
C LYS A 87 21.00 -6.18 29.02
N LEU A 88 20.60 -6.13 30.30
CA LEU A 88 19.67 -5.13 30.83
C LEU A 88 20.48 -3.97 31.41
N ARG A 89 20.87 -3.02 30.55
CA ARG A 89 21.60 -1.81 30.93
C ARG A 89 20.98 -0.62 30.21
N TYR A 90 20.68 0.43 30.98
CA TYR A 90 20.02 1.64 30.50
C TYR A 90 20.63 2.83 31.24
N GLU A 91 20.96 3.91 30.53
CA GLU A 91 21.67 5.06 31.12
C GLU A 91 20.81 5.80 32.15
N GLU A 92 19.49 5.77 31.97
CA GLU A 92 18.54 6.46 32.84
C GLU A 92 18.14 5.67 34.11
N LEU A 93 18.61 4.43 34.26
CA LEU A 93 18.26 3.55 35.38
C LEU A 93 19.50 3.16 36.17
N GLU A 94 19.57 3.60 37.42
CA GLU A 94 20.61 3.20 38.37
C GLU A 94 20.26 1.88 39.06
N ASP A 95 21.28 1.11 39.45
CA ASP A 95 21.16 -0.14 40.22
C ASP A 95 20.10 -1.15 39.70
N ILE A 96 20.29 -1.61 38.46
CA ILE A 96 19.41 -2.59 37.80
C ILE A 96 19.22 -3.85 38.65
N GLU A 97 20.21 -4.28 39.44
CA GLU A 97 20.11 -5.48 40.27
C GLU A 97 19.04 -5.33 41.36
N SER A 98 19.06 -4.21 42.09
CA SER A 98 18.03 -3.90 43.09
C SER A 98 16.65 -3.71 42.47
N LEU A 99 16.57 -3.04 41.31
CA LEU A 99 15.30 -2.87 40.58
C LEU A 99 14.71 -4.22 40.14
N LEU A 100 15.54 -5.14 39.64
CA LEU A 100 15.12 -6.49 39.28
C LEU A 100 14.71 -7.32 40.48
N ALA A 101 15.39 -7.18 41.63
CA ALA A 101 15.02 -7.86 42.86
C ALA A 101 13.59 -7.49 43.29
N LEU A 102 13.22 -6.20 43.18
CA LEU A 102 11.85 -5.75 43.44
C LEU A 102 10.86 -6.37 42.43
N LEU A 103 11.14 -6.31 41.13
CA LEU A 103 10.26 -6.90 40.10
C LEU A 103 10.09 -8.42 40.26
N LEU A 104 11.10 -9.12 40.75
CA LEU A 104 11.03 -10.55 41.12
C LEU A 104 10.11 -10.76 42.32
N SER A 105 10.27 -9.97 43.39
CA SER A 105 9.41 -10.08 44.58
C SER A 105 7.95 -9.74 44.29
N GLU A 106 7.73 -8.78 43.40
CA GLU A 106 6.42 -8.37 42.92
C GLU A 106 5.89 -9.24 41.78
N GLY A 107 6.63 -10.28 41.34
CA GLY A 107 6.17 -11.26 40.35
C GLY A 107 5.98 -10.75 38.92
N PHE A 108 6.52 -9.57 38.56
CA PHE A 108 6.51 -9.04 37.19
C PHE A 108 7.51 -9.75 36.27
N VAL A 109 8.56 -10.29 36.87
CA VAL A 109 9.53 -11.16 36.19
C VAL A 109 9.79 -12.37 37.08
N THR A 110 10.19 -13.48 36.49
CA THR A 110 10.70 -14.65 37.22
C THR A 110 12.10 -14.99 36.73
N LYS A 111 12.86 -15.76 37.51
CA LYS A 111 14.09 -16.39 37.00
C LYS A 111 13.69 -17.53 36.05
N ALA A 112 14.35 -17.63 34.90
CA ALA A 112 14.09 -18.74 34.00
C ALA A 112 14.53 -20.06 34.64
N GLY A 113 13.70 -21.10 34.46
CA GLY A 113 13.99 -22.45 34.92
C GLY A 113 14.35 -23.41 33.77
N PRO A 114 14.66 -24.68 34.07
CA PRO A 114 14.94 -25.69 33.05
C PRO A 114 13.80 -25.86 32.02
N HIS A 115 12.54 -25.72 32.44
CA HIS A 115 11.37 -25.84 31.56
C HIS A 115 11.26 -24.73 30.50
N ASP A 116 11.90 -23.58 30.73
CA ASP A 116 11.94 -22.47 29.77
C ASP A 116 12.97 -22.66 28.67
N LEU A 117 13.96 -23.55 28.89
CA LEU A 117 15.11 -23.72 28.00
C LEU A 117 14.72 -24.01 26.54
N PRO A 118 13.76 -24.90 26.21
CA PRO A 118 13.41 -25.13 24.82
C PRO A 118 12.98 -23.85 24.09
N ARG A 119 12.18 -23.00 24.73
CA ARG A 119 11.73 -21.72 24.16
C ARG A 119 12.86 -20.70 24.11
N LEU A 120 13.67 -20.62 25.17
CA LEU A 120 14.82 -19.73 25.26
C LEU A 120 15.86 -20.04 24.19
N LEU A 121 16.21 -21.31 23.98
CA LEU A 121 17.21 -21.76 23.01
C LEU A 121 16.88 -21.32 21.57
N LEU A 122 15.59 -21.31 21.19
CA LEU A 122 15.14 -20.81 19.88
C LEU A 122 15.51 -19.34 19.64
N THR A 123 15.63 -18.56 20.72
CA THR A 123 15.92 -17.11 20.67
C THR A 123 17.41 -16.78 20.70
N LEU A 124 18.26 -17.72 21.11
CA LEU A 124 19.69 -17.48 21.32
C LEU A 124 20.46 -17.21 20.02
N THR A 125 21.53 -16.45 20.13
CA THR A 125 22.53 -16.34 19.05
C THR A 125 23.32 -17.65 18.91
N ARG A 126 24.08 -17.79 17.82
CA ARG A 126 24.98 -18.95 17.65
C ARG A 126 25.97 -19.07 18.81
N ASP A 127 26.56 -17.95 19.23
CA ASP A 127 27.59 -17.97 20.26
C ASP A 127 26.99 -18.28 21.64
N GLU A 128 25.76 -17.84 21.89
CA GLU A 128 25.00 -18.21 23.09
C GLU A 128 24.61 -19.69 23.10
N LEU A 129 24.31 -20.29 21.94
CA LEU A 129 24.10 -21.74 21.83
C LEU A 129 25.39 -22.52 22.09
N VAL A 130 26.53 -22.02 21.64
CA VAL A 130 27.84 -22.62 21.93
C VAL A 130 28.14 -22.53 23.44
N GLU A 131 27.89 -21.37 24.06
CA GLU A 131 28.05 -21.19 25.51
C GLU A 131 27.15 -22.14 26.30
N PHE A 132 25.89 -22.32 25.88
CA PHE A 132 24.98 -23.30 26.46
C PHE A 132 25.54 -24.73 26.35
N LEU A 133 25.92 -25.14 25.14
CA LEU A 133 26.44 -26.49 24.89
C LEU A 133 27.73 -26.76 25.67
N ASP A 134 28.62 -25.76 25.81
CA ASP A 134 29.80 -25.85 26.66
C ASP A 134 29.42 -26.09 28.13
N SER A 135 28.42 -25.37 28.64
CA SER A 135 27.99 -25.47 30.04
C SER A 135 27.39 -26.83 30.41
N VAL A 136 26.88 -27.58 29.43
CA VAL A 136 26.33 -28.93 29.63
C VAL A 136 27.28 -30.03 29.14
N SER A 137 28.35 -29.69 28.42
CA SER A 137 29.24 -30.64 27.73
C SER A 137 29.96 -31.64 28.64
N THR A 138 30.21 -31.30 29.91
CA THR A 138 30.89 -32.17 30.88
C THR A 138 30.04 -33.36 31.34
N ILE A 139 28.75 -33.37 30.97
CA ILE A 139 27.74 -34.33 31.44
C ILE A 139 27.20 -35.17 30.26
N THR A 140 27.59 -34.88 29.02
CA THR A 140 27.01 -35.54 27.82
C THR A 140 28.08 -36.09 26.87
N SER A 141 27.78 -37.22 26.25
CA SER A 141 28.65 -37.88 25.25
C SER A 141 28.29 -37.50 23.80
N ALA A 142 27.35 -36.57 23.59
CA ALA A 142 26.87 -36.21 22.26
C ALA A 142 27.92 -35.39 21.50
N PRO A 143 28.42 -35.88 20.34
CA PRO A 143 29.47 -35.18 19.60
C PRO A 143 28.90 -33.93 18.93
N TRP A 144 29.44 -32.76 19.28
CA TRP A 144 29.16 -31.50 18.61
C TRP A 144 30.46 -30.73 18.30
N LYS A 145 30.42 -29.81 17.32
CA LYS A 145 31.57 -28.95 16.99
C LYS A 145 31.16 -27.49 17.03
N ARG A 146 31.99 -26.64 17.65
CA ARG A 146 31.79 -25.18 17.70
C ARG A 146 31.60 -24.56 16.31
N SER A 147 32.23 -25.12 15.27
CA SER A 147 32.13 -24.63 13.89
C SER A 147 30.80 -24.94 13.19
N TRP A 148 29.88 -25.67 13.83
CA TRP A 148 28.61 -26.03 13.20
C TRP A 148 27.67 -24.82 12.99
N PRO A 149 26.79 -24.87 11.96
CA PRO A 149 25.77 -23.86 11.74
C PRO A 149 24.78 -23.76 12.91
N LYS A 150 24.19 -22.57 13.11
CA LYS A 150 23.21 -22.28 14.18
C LYS A 150 22.11 -23.34 14.26
N GLN A 151 21.53 -23.74 13.13
CA GLN A 151 20.43 -24.70 13.12
C GLN A 151 20.83 -26.05 13.70
N ARG A 152 22.03 -26.53 13.37
CA ARG A 152 22.54 -27.81 13.87
C ARG A 152 22.89 -27.74 15.36
N LEU A 153 23.49 -26.62 15.79
CA LEU A 153 23.75 -26.37 17.21
C LEU A 153 22.44 -26.28 18.01
N LEU A 154 21.42 -25.64 17.45
CA LEU A 154 20.10 -25.53 18.05
C LEU A 154 19.43 -26.89 18.21
N THR A 155 19.48 -27.75 17.19
CA THR A 155 18.94 -29.13 17.29
C THR A 155 19.58 -29.89 18.44
N ILE A 156 20.92 -29.91 18.52
CA ILE A 156 21.62 -30.58 19.61
C ILE A 156 21.30 -29.93 20.95
N ALA A 157 21.26 -28.60 21.03
CA ALA A 157 20.94 -27.90 22.26
C ALA A 157 19.52 -28.23 22.77
N LEU A 158 18.54 -28.33 21.87
CA LEU A 158 17.17 -28.73 22.22
C LEU A 158 17.15 -30.17 22.73
N GLU A 159 17.82 -31.11 22.05
CA GLU A 159 17.95 -32.49 22.50
C GLU A 159 18.58 -32.57 23.90
N GLN A 160 19.63 -31.78 24.17
CA GLN A 160 20.27 -31.75 25.49
C GLN A 160 19.38 -31.14 26.58
N ALA A 161 18.53 -30.18 26.22
CA ALA A 161 17.63 -29.51 27.17
C ALA A 161 16.38 -30.33 27.51
N THR A 162 15.96 -31.26 26.64
CA THR A 162 14.75 -32.10 26.84
C THR A 162 15.07 -33.53 27.28
N ALA A 163 16.34 -33.90 27.37
CA ALA A 163 16.73 -35.23 27.82
C ALA A 163 16.42 -35.43 29.31
N ASP A 164 15.78 -36.55 29.64
CA ASP A 164 15.35 -36.92 30.99
C ASP A 164 16.54 -37.49 31.79
N ASP A 165 17.48 -36.63 32.16
CA ASP A 165 18.72 -36.96 32.85
C ASP A 165 18.91 -36.05 34.08
N GLU A 166 18.62 -36.58 35.27
CA GLU A 166 18.68 -35.85 36.54
C GLU A 166 20.07 -35.24 36.80
N ALA A 167 21.14 -35.83 36.28
CA ALA A 167 22.50 -35.33 36.47
C ALA A 167 22.74 -33.97 35.78
N ARG A 168 21.88 -33.59 34.82
CA ARG A 168 22.00 -32.34 34.04
C ARG A 168 21.25 -31.18 34.65
N ILE A 169 20.26 -31.44 35.52
CA ILE A 169 19.40 -30.43 36.12
C ILE A 169 20.21 -29.26 36.74
N PRO A 170 21.30 -29.48 37.49
CA PRO A 170 22.09 -28.38 38.05
C PRO A 170 22.75 -27.49 36.98
N ALA A 171 23.26 -28.08 35.89
CA ALA A 171 23.88 -27.32 34.79
C ALA A 171 22.84 -26.53 33.99
N LEU A 172 21.68 -27.14 33.70
CA LEU A 172 20.55 -26.50 33.05
C LEU A 172 19.98 -25.34 33.91
N GLN A 173 19.89 -25.54 35.22
CA GLN A 173 19.46 -24.52 36.17
C GLN A 173 20.47 -23.37 36.28
N SER A 174 21.77 -23.68 36.34
CA SER A 174 22.86 -22.70 36.36
C SER A 174 22.91 -21.84 35.09
N TYR A 175 22.59 -22.42 33.93
CA TYR A 175 22.50 -21.65 32.69
C TYR A 175 21.23 -20.81 32.61
N SER A 176 20.07 -21.41 32.90
CA SER A 176 18.77 -20.73 32.80
C SER A 176 18.67 -19.55 33.77
N CYS A 177 19.25 -19.63 34.98
CA CYS A 177 19.21 -18.55 35.96
C CYS A 177 19.94 -17.25 35.53
N LYS A 178 20.72 -17.27 34.43
CA LYS A 178 21.27 -16.08 33.77
C LYS A 178 20.22 -15.22 33.06
N PHE A 179 18.99 -15.72 32.96
CA PHE A 179 17.88 -15.11 32.25
C PHE A 179 16.69 -14.87 33.18
N ILE A 180 15.93 -13.84 32.86
CA ILE A 180 14.61 -13.59 33.42
C ILE A 180 13.53 -13.89 32.38
N VAL A 181 12.36 -14.28 32.86
CA VAL A 181 11.14 -14.43 32.07
C VAL A 181 10.20 -13.31 32.46
N GLN A 182 9.85 -12.46 31.50
CA GLN A 182 8.84 -11.42 31.69
C GLN A 182 7.47 -12.06 31.85
N GLN A 183 6.72 -11.74 32.91
CA GLN A 183 5.38 -12.29 33.19
C GLN A 183 4.27 -11.40 32.64
N PHE A 184 3.04 -11.92 32.56
CA PHE A 184 1.85 -11.22 32.05
C PHE A 184 1.85 -10.99 30.53
N GLN A 185 2.48 -11.86 29.73
CA GLN A 185 2.58 -11.68 28.28
C GLN A 185 1.20 -11.62 27.60
N GLU A 186 0.28 -12.50 28.01
CA GLU A 186 -1.07 -12.55 27.45
C GLU A 186 -1.89 -11.31 27.84
N THR A 187 -1.89 -10.91 29.12
CA THR A 187 -2.55 -9.68 29.60
C THR A 187 -2.02 -8.45 28.88
N ILE A 188 -0.69 -8.32 28.71
CA ILE A 188 -0.09 -7.18 28.01
C ILE A 188 -0.49 -7.18 26.53
N ALA A 189 -0.43 -8.33 25.87
CA ALA A 189 -0.85 -8.45 24.47
C ALA A 189 -2.34 -8.12 24.30
N PHE A 190 -3.19 -8.54 25.24
CA PHE A 190 -4.63 -8.23 25.24
C PHE A 190 -4.88 -6.73 25.45
N ILE A 191 -4.22 -6.09 26.42
CA ILE A 191 -4.32 -4.65 26.66
C ILE A 191 -3.86 -3.85 25.42
N LEU A 192 -2.73 -4.22 24.82
CA LEU A 192 -2.25 -3.60 23.58
C LEU A 192 -3.25 -3.79 22.44
N PHE A 193 -3.86 -4.98 22.34
CA PHE A 193 -4.90 -5.27 21.35
C PHE A 193 -6.15 -4.41 21.55
N LEU A 194 -6.65 -4.24 22.79
CA LEU A 194 -7.79 -3.36 23.08
C LEU A 194 -7.50 -1.92 22.61
N TYR A 195 -6.31 -1.40 22.94
CA TYR A 195 -5.90 -0.05 22.61
C TYR A 195 -5.73 0.18 21.10
N PHE A 196 -4.95 -0.68 20.43
CA PHE A 196 -4.58 -0.50 19.02
C PHE A 196 -5.55 -1.14 18.02
N GLY A 197 -6.43 -2.05 18.48
CA GLY A 197 -7.29 -2.86 17.61
C GLY A 197 -6.53 -3.88 16.75
N ARG A 198 -5.28 -4.19 17.11
CA ARG A 198 -4.41 -5.14 16.43
C ARG A 198 -3.31 -5.59 17.38
N LEU A 199 -2.69 -6.74 17.09
CA LEU A 199 -1.52 -7.18 17.83
C LEU A 199 -0.35 -6.23 17.59
N GLU A 200 0.20 -5.72 18.68
CA GLU A 200 1.35 -4.85 18.73
C GLU A 200 2.31 -5.37 19.78
N ASP A 201 3.61 -5.25 19.51
CA ASP A 201 4.66 -5.75 20.40
C ASP A 201 5.28 -4.63 21.25
N ASN A 202 4.97 -3.35 20.96
CA ASN A 202 5.55 -2.19 21.66
C ASN A 202 4.75 -0.89 21.43
N LEU A 203 5.16 0.17 22.13
CA LEU A 203 4.55 1.51 22.07
C LEU A 203 5.21 2.47 21.05
N GLY A 204 5.87 1.97 20.01
CA GLY A 204 6.57 2.81 19.03
C GLY A 204 5.70 3.87 18.34
N ARG A 205 4.37 3.66 18.26
CA ARG A 205 3.42 4.65 17.72
C ARG A 205 3.32 5.92 18.56
N PHE A 206 3.45 5.82 19.88
CA PHE A 206 3.49 6.99 20.77
C PHE A 206 4.78 7.79 20.57
N ALA A 207 5.93 7.12 20.44
CA ALA A 207 7.19 7.78 20.11
C ALA A 207 7.10 8.52 18.75
N MET A 208 6.53 7.88 17.72
CA MET A 208 6.31 8.53 16.42
C MET A 208 5.36 9.73 16.51
N ARG A 209 4.35 9.70 17.39
CA ARG A 209 3.46 10.83 17.67
C ARG A 209 4.23 12.02 18.22
N ASP A 210 5.00 11.79 19.27
CA ASP A 210 5.68 12.87 20.00
C ASP A 210 6.82 13.49 19.16
N LEU A 211 7.45 12.68 18.31
CA LEU A 211 8.40 13.13 17.27
C LEU A 211 7.73 13.90 16.12
N GLY A 212 6.40 13.93 16.05
CA GLY A 212 5.63 14.58 14.97
C GLY A 212 5.62 13.80 13.65
N LEU A 213 6.08 12.55 13.65
CA LEU A 213 6.11 11.64 12.49
C LEU A 213 4.74 10.99 12.25
N LEU A 214 3.95 10.82 13.29
CA LEU A 214 2.59 10.33 13.24
C LEU A 214 1.65 11.39 13.81
N ARG A 215 0.57 11.70 13.12
CA ARG A 215 -0.43 12.63 13.61
C ARG A 215 -1.56 11.85 14.27
N THR A 216 -2.00 12.28 15.45
CA THR A 216 -3.15 11.70 16.14
C THR A 216 -4.43 12.45 15.85
N SER A 217 -5.54 11.82 16.16
CA SER A 217 -6.89 12.31 16.01
C SER A 217 -7.23 13.21 17.20
N SER A 218 -6.71 14.43 17.25
CA SER A 218 -7.10 15.43 18.26
C SER A 218 -8.49 16.00 17.94
N PHE A 219 -9.48 15.13 17.75
CA PHE A 219 -10.86 15.50 17.45
C PHE A 219 -11.60 15.81 18.76
N GLU A 220 -12.65 16.62 18.68
CA GLU A 220 -13.47 17.02 19.84
C GLU A 220 -14.38 15.88 20.37
N ALA A 221 -14.35 14.70 19.72
CA ALA A 221 -15.15 13.53 20.06
C ALA A 221 -14.57 12.73 21.24
N GLY A 222 -15.45 12.14 22.07
CA GLY A 222 -15.06 11.28 23.18
C GLY A 222 -14.61 9.87 22.74
N TYR A 223 -13.82 9.20 23.58
CA TYR A 223 -13.40 7.82 23.36
C TYR A 223 -14.40 6.82 23.92
N THR A 224 -14.66 5.75 23.17
CA THR A 224 -15.49 4.63 23.59
C THR A 224 -14.76 3.31 23.41
N ALA A 225 -15.09 2.34 24.26
CA ALA A 225 -14.59 0.98 24.12
C ALA A 225 -14.87 0.42 22.73
N ARG A 226 -13.94 -0.40 22.23
CA ARG A 226 -14.10 -1.12 20.96
C ARG A 226 -15.11 -2.27 21.06
N PHE A 227 -15.26 -2.81 22.26
CA PHE A 227 -16.05 -4.00 22.54
C PHE A 227 -17.04 -3.70 23.67
N ASP A 228 -18.26 -4.19 23.52
CA ASP A 228 -19.31 -4.05 24.52
C ASP A 228 -19.24 -5.15 25.59
N THR A 229 -18.67 -6.32 25.26
CA THR A 229 -18.59 -7.48 26.17
C THR A 229 -17.18 -8.08 26.23
N ALA A 230 -16.84 -8.66 27.39
CA ALA A 230 -15.58 -9.36 27.59
C ALA A 230 -15.42 -10.56 26.64
N ALA A 231 -16.53 -11.28 26.37
CA ALA A 231 -16.52 -12.44 25.49
C ALA A 231 -16.11 -12.07 24.05
N ASP A 232 -16.69 -11.01 23.48
CA ASP A 232 -16.36 -10.59 22.11
C ASP A 232 -14.93 -10.00 22.02
N ALA A 233 -14.50 -9.26 23.04
CA ALA A 233 -13.14 -8.74 23.13
C ALA A 233 -12.11 -9.89 23.12
N TRP A 234 -12.36 -10.91 23.94
CA TRP A 234 -11.48 -12.07 24.05
C TRP A 234 -11.48 -12.92 22.79
N TYR A 235 -12.65 -13.22 22.24
CA TYR A 235 -12.75 -13.97 20.99
C TYR A 235 -12.05 -13.26 19.83
N SER A 236 -12.22 -11.94 19.72
CA SER A 236 -11.50 -11.13 18.73
C SER A 236 -9.98 -11.14 18.93
N PHE A 237 -9.51 -11.19 20.18
CA PHE A 237 -8.09 -11.33 20.49
C PHE A 237 -7.53 -12.70 20.08
N GLU A 238 -8.25 -13.79 20.37
CA GLU A 238 -7.90 -15.14 19.94
C GLU A 238 -7.84 -15.26 18.42
N LEU A 239 -8.80 -14.66 17.70
CA LEU A 239 -8.78 -14.58 16.24
C LEU A 239 -7.57 -13.79 15.73
N ALA A 240 -7.16 -12.71 16.41
CA ALA A 240 -5.97 -11.95 16.04
C ALA A 240 -4.69 -12.78 16.18
N GLN A 241 -4.57 -13.54 17.28
CA GLN A 241 -3.45 -14.45 17.53
C GLN A 241 -3.41 -15.58 16.51
N LEU A 242 -4.55 -16.22 16.25
CA LEU A 242 -4.68 -17.27 15.24
C LEU A 242 -4.30 -16.74 13.84
N ALA A 243 -4.78 -15.55 13.48
CA ALA A 243 -4.42 -14.93 12.21
C ALA A 243 -2.89 -14.74 12.11
N GLN A 244 -2.22 -14.24 13.17
CA GLN A 244 -0.77 -14.07 13.20
C GLN A 244 -0.04 -15.42 13.07
N GLN A 245 -0.48 -16.44 13.80
CA GLN A 245 0.07 -17.79 13.73
C GLN A 245 -0.02 -18.37 12.31
N LEU A 246 -1.18 -18.24 11.66
CA LEU A 246 -1.41 -18.71 10.28
C LEU A 246 -0.57 -17.98 9.23
N LYS A 247 -0.08 -16.76 9.51
CA LYS A 247 0.84 -16.03 8.62
C LYS A 247 2.25 -16.64 8.63
N GLY A 248 2.65 -17.27 9.74
CA GLY A 248 3.90 -18.00 9.89
C GLY A 248 3.79 -19.39 9.26
N LEU A 249 4.03 -19.48 7.94
CA LEU A 249 3.74 -20.61 7.05
C LEU A 249 4.37 -22.01 7.35
N ALA A 250 4.93 -22.28 8.53
CA ALA A 250 5.76 -23.46 8.76
C ALA A 250 5.36 -24.42 9.91
N SER A 251 4.42 -24.11 10.81
CA SER A 251 4.29 -24.90 12.06
C SER A 251 3.08 -25.83 12.17
N MET A 252 1.99 -25.63 11.43
CA MET A 252 0.78 -26.45 11.62
C MET A 252 0.75 -27.67 10.71
N THR A 253 0.64 -28.85 11.29
CA THR A 253 0.37 -30.11 10.59
C THR A 253 -1.00 -30.07 9.91
N PRO A 254 -1.25 -30.94 8.91
CA PRO A 254 -2.58 -31.08 8.31
C PRO A 254 -3.68 -31.40 9.34
N ALA A 255 -3.37 -32.19 10.36
CA ALA A 255 -4.30 -32.56 11.44
C ALA A 255 -4.64 -31.36 12.34
N GLU A 256 -3.64 -30.56 12.74
CA GLU A 256 -3.88 -29.32 13.51
C GLU A 256 -4.69 -28.30 12.69
N SER A 257 -4.43 -28.22 11.38
CA SER A 257 -5.18 -27.35 10.48
C SER A 257 -6.66 -27.77 10.41
N ALA A 258 -6.91 -29.07 10.31
CA ALA A 258 -8.27 -29.62 10.32
C ALA A 258 -8.99 -29.36 11.65
N ALA A 259 -8.35 -29.67 12.77
CA ALA A 259 -8.92 -29.44 14.11
C ALA A 259 -9.25 -27.96 14.35
N THR A 260 -8.36 -27.06 13.93
CA THR A 260 -8.57 -25.62 14.04
C THR A 260 -9.73 -25.15 13.16
N ALA A 261 -9.90 -25.72 11.98
CA ALA A 261 -10.99 -25.39 11.07
C ALA A 261 -12.34 -25.84 11.65
N THR A 262 -12.40 -27.07 12.18
CA THR A 262 -13.60 -27.58 12.86
C THR A 262 -13.97 -26.72 14.07
N TRP A 263 -12.98 -26.32 14.88
CA TRP A 263 -13.21 -25.39 15.98
C TRP A 263 -13.78 -24.07 15.50
N LEU A 264 -13.21 -23.48 14.45
CA LEU A 264 -13.62 -22.18 13.92
C LEU A 264 -15.04 -22.22 13.33
N ILE A 265 -15.39 -23.29 12.62
CA ILE A 265 -16.76 -23.52 12.08
C ILE A 265 -17.78 -23.62 13.21
N ALA A 266 -17.41 -24.18 14.36
CA ALA A 266 -18.29 -24.33 15.51
C ALA A 266 -18.44 -23.03 16.33
N GLN A 267 -17.63 -21.99 16.06
CA GLN A 267 -17.75 -20.71 16.77
C GLN A 267 -18.89 -19.85 16.20
N PRO A 268 -19.54 -19.02 17.03
CA PRO A 268 -20.48 -18.03 16.54
C PRO A 268 -19.77 -16.97 15.70
N GLN A 269 -20.52 -16.28 14.83
CA GLN A 269 -19.99 -15.12 14.13
C GLN A 269 -19.59 -14.02 15.12
N PRO A 270 -18.44 -13.34 14.91
CA PRO A 270 -18.07 -12.20 15.74
C PRO A 270 -19.11 -11.09 15.68
N LEU A 271 -19.28 -10.35 16.78
CA LEU A 271 -20.29 -9.28 16.87
C LEU A 271 -19.76 -7.94 16.35
N THR A 272 -18.45 -7.75 16.37
CA THR A 272 -17.80 -6.49 15.97
C THR A 272 -17.15 -6.57 14.60
N GLU A 273 -17.11 -5.44 13.89
CA GLU A 273 -16.45 -5.28 12.59
C GLU A 273 -14.99 -5.76 12.60
N LEU A 274 -14.24 -5.46 13.67
CA LEU A 274 -12.87 -5.92 13.84
C LEU A 274 -12.82 -7.45 13.96
N GLY A 275 -13.70 -8.03 14.78
CA GLY A 275 -13.84 -9.48 14.94
C GLY A 275 -14.13 -10.16 13.60
N THR A 276 -15.13 -9.70 12.85
CA THR A 276 -15.50 -10.24 11.52
C THR A 276 -14.32 -10.18 10.56
N THR A 277 -13.60 -9.05 10.53
CA THR A 277 -12.41 -8.88 9.68
C THR A 277 -11.29 -9.86 10.05
N LEU A 278 -11.12 -10.17 11.35
CA LEU A 278 -10.13 -11.14 11.82
C LEU A 278 -10.56 -12.58 11.52
N TYR A 279 -11.84 -12.88 11.71
CA TYR A 279 -12.46 -14.16 11.38
C TYR A 279 -12.26 -14.51 9.91
N ASP A 280 -12.61 -13.59 9.00
CA ASP A 280 -12.43 -13.77 7.56
C ASP A 280 -10.97 -14.04 7.20
N LYS A 281 -10.03 -13.32 7.83
CA LYS A 281 -8.58 -13.56 7.63
C LYS A 281 -8.18 -14.98 8.06
N CYS A 282 -8.70 -15.47 9.17
CA CYS A 282 -8.47 -16.84 9.63
C CYS A 282 -9.06 -17.85 8.64
N VAL A 283 -10.32 -17.68 8.23
CA VAL A 283 -11.01 -18.50 7.22
C VAL A 283 -10.17 -18.60 5.95
N PHE A 284 -9.78 -17.47 5.35
CA PHE A 284 -9.03 -17.48 4.08
C PHE A 284 -7.68 -18.20 4.20
N ARG A 285 -6.92 -17.95 5.27
CA ARG A 285 -5.59 -18.55 5.45
C ARG A 285 -5.68 -20.04 5.72
N LEU A 286 -6.62 -20.43 6.57
CA LEU A 286 -6.79 -21.82 6.98
C LEU A 286 -7.41 -22.66 5.86
N ALA A 287 -8.44 -22.16 5.18
CA ALA A 287 -9.05 -22.85 4.04
C ALA A 287 -8.08 -23.01 2.87
N ALA A 288 -7.25 -22.00 2.56
CA ALA A 288 -6.19 -22.14 1.56
C ALA A 288 -5.17 -23.24 1.92
N ARG A 289 -4.90 -23.44 3.20
CA ARG A 289 -4.03 -24.52 3.68
C ARG A 289 -4.70 -25.88 3.56
N LEU A 290 -5.99 -25.98 3.91
CA LEU A 290 -6.78 -27.19 3.70
C LEU A 290 -6.82 -27.58 2.21
N GLU A 291 -7.05 -26.62 1.31
CA GLU A 291 -6.95 -26.82 -0.14
C GLU A 291 -5.57 -27.36 -0.56
N ALA A 292 -4.49 -26.80 -0.03
CA ALA A 292 -3.12 -27.26 -0.32
C ALA A 292 -2.80 -28.67 0.21
N THR A 293 -3.55 -29.14 1.22
CA THR A 293 -3.44 -30.50 1.78
C THR A 293 -4.55 -31.44 1.31
N ASP A 294 -5.28 -31.06 0.25
CA ASP A 294 -6.38 -31.82 -0.37
C ASP A 294 -7.58 -32.14 0.56
N GLN A 295 -7.77 -31.34 1.62
CA GLN A 295 -8.92 -31.44 2.53
C GLN A 295 -10.09 -30.57 2.04
N LEU A 296 -10.55 -30.83 0.81
CA LEU A 296 -11.42 -29.91 0.07
C LEU A 296 -12.82 -29.72 0.68
N THR A 297 -13.41 -30.77 1.25
CA THR A 297 -14.75 -30.69 1.88
C THR A 297 -14.73 -29.75 3.08
N LEU A 298 -13.75 -29.91 3.98
CA LEU A 298 -13.60 -29.05 5.15
C LEU A 298 -13.23 -27.61 4.75
N ALA A 299 -12.45 -27.43 3.69
CA ALA A 299 -12.19 -26.10 3.13
C ALA A 299 -13.47 -25.42 2.63
N ALA A 300 -14.35 -26.16 1.95
CA ALA A 300 -15.63 -25.66 1.45
C ALA A 300 -16.59 -25.28 2.60
N GLU A 301 -16.68 -26.11 3.63
CA GLU A 301 -17.45 -25.82 4.85
C GLU A 301 -16.91 -24.59 5.57
N LEU A 302 -15.59 -24.47 5.71
CA LEU A 302 -14.96 -23.32 6.33
C LEU A 302 -15.21 -22.03 5.54
N TYR A 303 -15.11 -22.04 4.21
CA TYR A 303 -15.47 -20.88 3.41
C TYR A 303 -16.94 -20.51 3.54
N GLN A 304 -17.84 -21.49 3.60
CA GLN A 304 -19.27 -21.27 3.76
C GLN A 304 -19.63 -20.65 5.12
N SER A 305 -18.76 -20.81 6.14
CA SER A 305 -18.93 -20.16 7.44
C SER A 305 -18.64 -18.65 7.43
N SER A 306 -18.11 -18.09 6.34
CA SER A 306 -17.85 -16.65 6.21
C SER A 306 -18.88 -16.01 5.29
N GLU A 307 -19.38 -14.83 5.67
CA GLU A 307 -20.28 -14.03 4.85
C GLU A 307 -19.55 -13.20 3.78
N HIS A 308 -18.21 -13.22 3.79
CA HIS A 308 -17.40 -12.46 2.85
C HIS A 308 -17.57 -12.99 1.42
N ALA A 309 -17.89 -12.10 0.46
CA ALA A 309 -18.20 -12.46 -0.92
C ALA A 309 -17.19 -13.41 -1.59
N THR A 310 -15.89 -13.18 -1.37
CA THR A 310 -14.82 -14.05 -1.91
C THR A 310 -14.81 -15.44 -1.27
N ALA A 311 -15.17 -15.58 0.00
CA ALA A 311 -15.31 -16.88 0.66
C ALA A 311 -16.51 -17.62 0.06
N THR A 312 -17.64 -16.93 -0.10
CA THR A 312 -18.82 -17.44 -0.78
C THR A 312 -18.52 -17.94 -2.20
N GLU A 313 -17.79 -17.16 -3.01
CA GLU A 313 -17.36 -17.58 -4.36
C GLU A 313 -16.52 -18.87 -4.31
N LYS A 314 -15.57 -18.96 -3.37
CA LYS A 314 -14.72 -20.14 -3.21
C LYS A 314 -15.52 -21.36 -2.75
N ALA A 315 -16.45 -21.18 -1.81
CA ALA A 315 -17.36 -22.23 -1.34
C ALA A 315 -18.20 -22.79 -2.50
N ILE A 316 -18.85 -21.93 -3.30
CA ILE A 316 -19.65 -22.36 -4.46
C ILE A 316 -18.80 -23.16 -5.46
N ARG A 317 -17.58 -22.69 -5.75
CA ARG A 317 -16.69 -23.36 -6.72
C ARG A 317 -16.21 -24.72 -6.22
N LEU A 318 -15.92 -24.85 -4.94
CA LEU A 318 -15.52 -26.12 -4.33
C LEU A 318 -16.72 -27.07 -4.27
N TRP A 319 -17.87 -26.61 -3.79
CA TRP A 319 -19.09 -27.42 -3.80
C TRP A 319 -19.47 -27.86 -5.21
N HIS A 320 -19.40 -27.00 -6.23
CA HIS A 320 -19.69 -27.41 -7.61
C HIS A 320 -18.81 -28.58 -8.07
N ARG A 321 -17.58 -28.69 -7.56
CA ARG A 321 -16.66 -29.80 -7.85
C ARG A 321 -16.96 -31.05 -7.02
N LEU A 322 -17.38 -30.88 -5.76
CA LEU A 322 -17.52 -31.96 -4.77
C LEU A 322 -18.95 -32.51 -4.67
N ASP A 323 -19.94 -31.61 -4.67
CA ASP A 323 -21.37 -31.84 -4.50
C ASP A 323 -22.16 -30.70 -5.19
N GLU A 324 -22.63 -30.97 -6.40
CA GLU A 324 -23.36 -29.98 -7.21
C GLU A 324 -24.62 -29.47 -6.50
N GLN A 325 -25.32 -30.32 -5.75
CA GLN A 325 -26.56 -29.93 -5.08
C GLN A 325 -26.29 -28.89 -3.98
N ARG A 326 -25.24 -29.10 -3.16
CA ARG A 326 -24.82 -28.09 -2.17
C ARG A 326 -24.46 -26.74 -2.79
N ALA A 327 -23.86 -26.76 -3.99
CA ALA A 327 -23.55 -25.52 -4.72
C ALA A 327 -24.83 -24.80 -5.17
N ARG A 328 -25.82 -25.53 -5.68
CA ARG A 328 -27.13 -25.00 -6.05
C ARG A 328 -27.86 -24.43 -4.84
N ASP A 329 -27.89 -25.16 -3.73
CA ASP A 329 -28.53 -24.71 -2.47
C ASP A 329 -27.89 -23.43 -1.91
N LEU A 330 -26.56 -23.32 -2.00
CA LEU A 330 -25.85 -22.10 -1.61
C LEU A 330 -26.18 -20.92 -2.53
N ILE A 331 -26.29 -21.14 -3.84
CA ILE A 331 -26.70 -20.11 -4.81
C ILE A 331 -28.13 -19.63 -4.52
N SER A 332 -29.08 -20.55 -4.32
CA SER A 332 -30.46 -20.20 -4.01
C SER A 332 -30.57 -19.37 -2.73
N ARG A 333 -29.85 -19.75 -1.67
CA ARG A 333 -29.80 -18.96 -0.42
C ARG A 333 -29.26 -17.54 -0.62
N ILE A 334 -28.28 -17.35 -1.50
CA ILE A 334 -27.76 -16.01 -1.83
C ILE A 334 -28.80 -15.16 -2.55
N PHE A 335 -29.64 -15.78 -3.38
CA PHE A 335 -30.72 -15.06 -4.05
C PHE A 335 -31.86 -14.68 -3.10
N GLU A 336 -32.19 -15.56 -2.16
CA GLU A 336 -33.21 -15.29 -1.12
C GLU A 336 -32.72 -14.25 -0.11
N THR A 337 -31.48 -14.37 0.35
CA THR A 337 -30.87 -13.53 1.38
C THR A 337 -29.44 -13.13 0.99
N PRO A 338 -29.27 -12.09 0.15
CA PRO A 338 -27.96 -11.67 -0.30
C PRO A 338 -27.13 -11.06 0.84
N THR A 339 -25.97 -11.64 1.14
CA THR A 339 -25.01 -11.07 2.11
C THR A 339 -24.26 -9.85 1.57
N SER A 340 -24.08 -9.79 0.24
CA SER A 340 -23.47 -8.65 -0.46
C SER A 340 -23.82 -8.66 -1.95
N ASP A 341 -23.74 -7.48 -2.57
CA ASP A 341 -23.95 -7.35 -4.02
C ASP A 341 -22.90 -8.16 -4.82
N ASP A 342 -21.65 -8.21 -4.33
CA ASP A 342 -20.55 -8.96 -4.97
C ASP A 342 -20.85 -10.47 -4.98
N ALA A 343 -21.38 -11.02 -3.88
CA ALA A 343 -21.77 -12.43 -3.80
C ALA A 343 -22.98 -12.74 -4.69
N TYR A 344 -23.99 -11.86 -4.69
CA TYR A 344 -25.19 -12.01 -5.52
C TYR A 344 -24.86 -12.06 -7.01
N LEU A 345 -24.03 -11.12 -7.50
CA LEU A 345 -23.62 -11.13 -8.89
C LEU A 345 -22.77 -12.34 -9.26
N PHE A 346 -21.88 -12.77 -8.37
CA PHE A 346 -21.12 -13.98 -8.60
C PHE A 346 -22.04 -15.19 -8.77
N ALA A 347 -23.02 -15.35 -7.88
CA ALA A 347 -24.00 -16.42 -7.93
C ALA A 347 -24.79 -16.38 -9.24
N LEU A 348 -25.23 -15.19 -9.68
CA LEU A 348 -25.95 -14.99 -10.93
C LEU A 348 -25.11 -15.38 -12.17
N ASP A 349 -23.87 -14.89 -12.27
CA ASP A 349 -22.95 -15.20 -13.37
C ASP A 349 -22.55 -16.68 -13.37
N PHE A 350 -22.31 -17.26 -12.19
CA PHE A 350 -21.94 -18.67 -12.05
C PHE A 350 -23.10 -19.58 -12.45
N GLN A 351 -24.31 -19.31 -11.97
CA GLN A 351 -25.53 -20.03 -12.35
C GLN A 351 -25.76 -19.93 -13.86
N ALA A 352 -25.75 -18.72 -14.43
CA ALA A 352 -25.97 -18.53 -15.85
C ALA A 352 -25.00 -19.36 -16.70
N ARG A 353 -23.73 -19.49 -16.28
CA ARG A 353 -22.71 -20.27 -17.00
C ARG A 353 -22.75 -21.77 -16.75
N LYS A 354 -23.20 -22.22 -15.58
CA LYS A 354 -23.14 -23.65 -15.17
C LYS A 354 -24.48 -24.37 -15.18
N TYR A 355 -25.56 -23.67 -14.86
CA TYR A 355 -26.90 -24.23 -14.60
C TYR A 355 -28.00 -23.56 -15.44
N GLY A 356 -27.65 -22.74 -16.42
CA GLY A 356 -28.68 -22.06 -17.20
C GLY A 356 -29.42 -20.99 -16.38
N ASN A 357 -30.73 -20.85 -16.63
CA ASN A 357 -31.62 -19.91 -15.92
C ASN A 357 -32.47 -20.61 -14.84
N GLU A 358 -32.14 -21.86 -14.47
CA GLU A 358 -32.95 -22.73 -13.61
C GLU A 358 -33.19 -22.20 -12.19
N LEU A 359 -32.27 -21.40 -11.65
CA LEU A 359 -32.30 -20.91 -10.27
C LEU A 359 -32.59 -19.41 -10.16
N LEU A 360 -32.99 -18.75 -11.26
CA LEU A 360 -33.26 -17.32 -11.22
C LEU A 360 -34.49 -17.02 -10.35
N PRO A 361 -34.39 -16.12 -9.36
CA PRO A 361 -35.56 -15.65 -8.63
C PRO A 361 -36.49 -14.86 -9.55
N THR A 362 -37.80 -14.96 -9.32
CA THR A 362 -38.82 -14.21 -10.09
C THR A 362 -38.67 -12.69 -9.96
N ASP A 363 -38.17 -12.21 -8.81
CA ASP A 363 -37.94 -10.80 -8.50
C ASP A 363 -36.45 -10.46 -8.41
N ALA A 364 -35.66 -10.91 -9.38
CA ALA A 364 -34.20 -10.67 -9.39
C ALA A 364 -33.88 -9.17 -9.26
N ARG A 365 -33.09 -8.81 -8.23
CA ARG A 365 -32.68 -7.42 -7.93
C ARG A 365 -31.98 -6.72 -9.10
N TYR A 366 -31.35 -7.52 -9.96
CA TYR A 366 -30.82 -7.13 -11.26
C TYR A 366 -31.33 -8.12 -12.30
N THR A 367 -31.90 -7.62 -13.40
CA THR A 367 -32.36 -8.49 -14.48
C THR A 367 -31.20 -8.99 -15.32
N ALA A 368 -31.38 -10.15 -15.97
CA ALA A 368 -30.41 -10.66 -16.94
C ALA A 368 -30.09 -9.62 -18.05
N ASP A 369 -31.07 -8.78 -18.39
CA ASP A 369 -30.95 -7.73 -19.40
C ASP A 369 -30.13 -6.53 -18.91
N GLN A 370 -30.39 -6.05 -17.68
CA GLN A 370 -29.61 -4.98 -17.04
C GLN A 370 -28.13 -5.35 -16.90
N LEU A 371 -27.87 -6.65 -16.77
CA LEU A 371 -26.54 -7.21 -16.61
C LEU A 371 -25.94 -7.72 -17.92
N GLY A 372 -26.60 -7.56 -19.08
CA GLY A 372 -26.04 -8.00 -20.36
C GLY A 372 -25.76 -9.50 -20.45
N LEU A 373 -26.48 -10.33 -19.69
CA LEU A 373 -26.36 -11.79 -19.64
C LEU A 373 -26.99 -12.49 -20.86
N GLN A 374 -27.58 -11.74 -21.80
CA GLN A 374 -28.06 -12.27 -23.07
C GLN A 374 -26.89 -12.46 -24.05
N SER A 375 -26.67 -13.70 -24.47
CA SER A 375 -25.64 -14.05 -25.45
C SER A 375 -25.91 -13.36 -26.79
N ALA A 376 -25.09 -12.40 -27.18
CA ALA A 376 -25.23 -11.70 -28.47
C ALA A 376 -25.04 -12.61 -29.70
N ASN A 377 -24.54 -13.83 -29.52
CA ASN A 377 -24.47 -14.88 -30.53
C ASN A 377 -24.62 -16.23 -29.84
N GLY A 378 -25.38 -17.18 -30.41
CA GLY A 378 -25.73 -18.49 -29.84
C GLY A 378 -24.58 -19.49 -29.60
N GLY A 379 -23.48 -19.09 -28.96
CA GLY A 379 -22.37 -19.94 -28.57
C GLY A 379 -21.59 -19.37 -27.37
N LYS A 380 -21.33 -20.23 -26.37
CA LYS A 380 -20.65 -19.97 -25.07
C LYS A 380 -21.00 -18.63 -24.39
N ARG A 381 -21.85 -18.71 -23.35
CA ARG A 381 -22.18 -17.60 -22.43
C ARG A 381 -20.90 -16.98 -21.85
N THR A 382 -20.55 -15.78 -22.29
CA THR A 382 -19.43 -14.99 -21.74
C THR A 382 -19.83 -14.29 -20.45
N SER A 383 -18.85 -13.94 -19.61
CA SER A 383 -19.14 -13.18 -18.39
C SER A 383 -19.48 -11.73 -18.73
N ILE A 384 -20.38 -11.13 -17.97
CA ILE A 384 -20.84 -9.73 -18.10
C ILE A 384 -19.66 -8.75 -18.22
N LEU A 385 -18.63 -8.97 -17.42
CA LEU A 385 -17.41 -8.15 -17.40
C LEU A 385 -16.73 -8.12 -18.77
N THR A 386 -16.72 -9.26 -19.47
CA THR A 386 -16.13 -9.41 -20.80
C THR A 386 -16.94 -8.66 -21.85
N ASP A 387 -18.27 -8.68 -21.76
CA ASP A 387 -19.12 -8.04 -22.74
C ASP A 387 -19.15 -6.51 -22.57
N MET A 388 -19.08 -6.00 -21.33
CA MET A 388 -18.84 -4.58 -21.06
C MET A 388 -17.52 -4.09 -21.63
N LEU A 389 -16.45 -4.89 -21.56
CA LEU A 389 -15.16 -4.54 -22.15
C LEU A 389 -15.21 -4.56 -23.69
N ARG A 390 -15.94 -5.49 -24.30
CA ARG A 390 -16.06 -5.56 -25.76
C ARG A 390 -16.82 -4.38 -26.35
N ALA A 391 -17.83 -3.88 -25.64
CA ALA A 391 -18.61 -2.70 -26.04
C ALA A 391 -17.90 -1.36 -25.78
N ALA A 392 -16.77 -1.36 -25.07
CA ALA A 392 -16.03 -0.15 -24.71
C ALA A 392 -15.35 0.49 -25.92
N GLY A 393 -15.28 1.83 -25.92
CA GLY A 393 -14.48 2.58 -26.89
C GLY A 393 -12.99 2.25 -26.75
N VAL A 394 -12.23 2.43 -27.84
CA VAL A 394 -10.78 2.16 -27.89
C VAL A 394 -10.01 3.45 -28.14
N SER A 395 -8.97 3.70 -27.35
CA SER A 395 -8.01 4.79 -27.55
C SER A 395 -6.64 4.20 -27.76
N ARG A 396 -5.93 4.70 -28.76
CA ARG A 396 -4.55 4.30 -29.06
C ARG A 396 -3.61 5.27 -28.38
N LEU A 397 -2.72 4.75 -27.56
CA LEU A 397 -1.71 5.52 -26.82
C LEU A 397 -0.32 4.95 -27.08
N ASP A 398 0.70 5.80 -27.04
CA ASP A 398 2.08 5.34 -27.21
C ASP A 398 2.46 4.36 -26.09
N GLU A 399 3.08 3.24 -26.45
CA GLU A 399 3.44 2.17 -25.53
C GLU A 399 4.45 2.58 -24.45
N ALA A 400 5.15 3.70 -24.61
CA ALA A 400 6.01 4.26 -23.56
C ALA A 400 5.22 4.65 -22.30
N PHE A 401 3.91 4.85 -22.43
CA PHE A 401 3.01 5.14 -21.32
C PHE A 401 2.36 3.91 -20.69
N ARG A 402 2.79 2.69 -21.06
CA ARG A 402 2.17 1.43 -20.62
C ARG A 402 2.03 1.22 -19.11
N HIS A 403 2.78 1.96 -18.31
CA HIS A 403 2.79 1.87 -16.86
C HIS A 403 1.87 2.90 -16.17
N GLU A 404 1.26 3.81 -16.94
CA GLU A 404 0.37 4.87 -16.46
C GLU A 404 -0.77 5.17 -17.48
N PRO A 405 -1.58 4.16 -17.86
CA PRO A 405 -2.60 4.31 -18.90
C PRO A 405 -3.61 5.43 -18.62
N GLU A 406 -4.01 5.62 -17.37
CA GLU A 406 -4.98 6.64 -16.95
C GLU A 406 -4.41 8.05 -17.16
N ALA A 407 -3.15 8.27 -16.77
CA ALA A 407 -2.49 9.55 -16.91
C ALA A 407 -2.26 9.89 -18.39
N ALA A 408 -1.90 8.89 -19.19
CA ALA A 408 -1.67 9.05 -20.62
C ALA A 408 -2.95 9.36 -21.39
N LEU A 409 -4.05 8.64 -21.09
CA LEU A 409 -5.36 8.94 -21.64
C LEU A 409 -5.83 10.34 -21.21
N ALA A 410 -5.67 10.66 -19.93
CA ALA A 410 -6.01 11.98 -19.41
C ALA A 410 -5.25 13.09 -20.15
N ARG A 411 -3.97 12.87 -20.45
CA ARG A 411 -3.15 13.81 -21.23
C ARG A 411 -3.66 13.96 -22.66
N GLN A 412 -3.89 12.86 -23.39
CA GLN A 412 -4.40 12.89 -24.76
C GLN A 412 -5.74 13.63 -24.86
N TRP A 413 -6.58 13.50 -23.83
CA TRP A 413 -7.90 14.11 -23.82
C TRP A 413 -7.92 15.55 -23.33
N ARG A 414 -6.84 16.09 -22.74
CA ARG A 414 -6.77 17.50 -22.35
C ARG A 414 -6.86 18.39 -23.59
N LYS A 415 -7.85 19.28 -23.57
CA LYS A 415 -8.06 20.33 -24.59
C LYS A 415 -8.53 21.59 -23.88
N PRO A 416 -8.32 22.79 -24.46
CA PRO A 416 -8.90 24.02 -23.93
C PRO A 416 -10.41 23.84 -23.68
N GLY A 417 -10.89 24.20 -22.48
CA GLY A 417 -12.30 24.04 -22.08
C GLY A 417 -12.70 22.65 -21.59
N ARG A 418 -11.79 21.66 -21.55
CA ARG A 418 -12.04 20.32 -21.00
C ARG A 418 -11.14 20.05 -19.80
N LEU A 419 -11.76 19.84 -18.65
CA LEU A 419 -11.09 19.40 -17.43
C LEU A 419 -11.06 17.86 -17.39
N VAL A 420 -9.86 17.27 -17.31
CA VAL A 420 -9.65 15.82 -17.15
C VAL A 420 -8.83 15.58 -15.89
N VAL A 421 -9.42 14.90 -14.92
CA VAL A 421 -8.81 14.66 -13.61
C VAL A 421 -8.77 13.16 -13.34
N HIS A 422 -7.59 12.66 -12.97
CA HIS A 422 -7.47 11.34 -12.37
C HIS A 422 -7.99 11.41 -10.92
N THR A 423 -9.19 10.90 -10.72
CA THR A 423 -9.92 10.96 -9.45
C THR A 423 -9.91 9.64 -8.71
N GLU A 424 -10.07 8.51 -9.43
CA GLU A 424 -10.31 7.18 -8.85
C GLU A 424 -11.33 7.30 -7.69
N ASN A 425 -11.02 6.69 -6.54
CA ASN A 425 -11.83 6.77 -5.33
C ASN A 425 -11.74 8.13 -4.61
N ARG A 426 -10.74 8.97 -4.92
CA ARG A 426 -10.38 10.14 -4.12
C ARG A 426 -11.46 11.21 -4.12
N ILE A 427 -12.06 11.51 -5.27
CA ILE A 427 -13.05 12.60 -5.36
C ILE A 427 -14.30 12.28 -4.53
N TRP A 428 -14.78 11.04 -4.61
CA TRP A 428 -15.94 10.55 -3.88
C TRP A 428 -15.69 10.48 -2.38
N ARG A 429 -14.55 9.93 -1.96
CA ARG A 429 -14.17 9.90 -0.54
C ARG A 429 -13.94 11.30 0.04
N SER A 430 -13.40 12.23 -0.75
CA SER A 430 -13.23 13.63 -0.33
C SER A 430 -14.56 14.35 -0.19
N LEU A 431 -15.47 14.16 -1.15
CA LEU A 431 -16.81 14.72 -1.06
C LEU A 431 -17.56 14.16 0.15
N PHE A 432 -17.50 12.85 0.38
CA PHE A 432 -18.07 12.20 1.56
C PHE A 432 -17.53 12.80 2.86
N ALA A 433 -16.20 12.86 2.99
CA ALA A 433 -15.54 13.36 4.20
C ALA A 433 -15.92 14.80 4.51
N LEU A 434 -15.93 15.67 3.49
CA LEU A 434 -16.23 17.09 3.65
C LEU A 434 -17.72 17.36 3.82
N THR A 435 -18.58 16.51 3.26
CA THR A 435 -20.04 16.61 3.46
C THR A 435 -20.39 16.25 4.91
N PHE A 436 -19.83 15.16 5.43
CA PHE A 436 -20.17 14.65 6.76
C PHE A 436 -19.13 14.96 7.83
N TRP A 437 -18.20 15.88 7.59
CA TRP A 437 -17.13 16.19 8.54
C TRP A 437 -17.63 16.47 9.95
N PRO A 438 -18.70 17.28 10.15
CA PRO A 438 -19.24 17.52 11.48
C PRO A 438 -19.75 16.23 12.15
N GLN A 439 -20.44 15.37 11.40
CA GLN A 439 -20.96 14.09 11.92
C GLN A 439 -19.85 13.06 12.17
N LEU A 440 -18.75 13.13 11.42
CA LEU A 440 -17.61 12.21 11.52
C LEU A 440 -16.67 12.56 12.67
N TYR A 441 -16.49 13.86 12.98
CA TYR A 441 -15.39 14.33 13.83
C TYR A 441 -15.77 15.38 14.88
N GLU A 442 -16.94 16.01 14.78
CA GLU A 442 -17.38 17.11 15.66
C GLU A 442 -18.68 16.76 16.42
N SER A 443 -19.12 15.50 16.33
CA SER A 443 -20.35 15.02 16.96
C SER A 443 -20.02 14.09 18.13
N GLU A 444 -20.76 14.21 19.23
CA GLU A 444 -20.64 13.29 20.38
C GLU A 444 -20.98 11.84 20.02
N ALA A 445 -21.76 11.64 18.95
CA ALA A 445 -22.08 10.30 18.44
C ALA A 445 -20.94 9.69 17.58
N SER A 446 -19.90 10.47 17.25
CA SER A 446 -18.70 9.95 16.61
C SER A 446 -17.87 9.17 17.63
N ARG A 447 -17.69 7.86 17.41
CA ARG A 447 -17.00 6.98 18.35
C ARG A 447 -15.60 6.64 17.88
N PHE A 448 -14.59 6.91 18.71
CA PHE A 448 -13.19 6.51 18.48
C PHE A 448 -12.72 5.64 19.65
N SER A 449 -11.88 4.64 19.37
CA SER A 449 -11.40 3.73 20.41
C SER A 449 -9.98 4.00 20.87
N SER A 450 -9.26 4.92 20.22
CA SER A 450 -7.97 5.48 20.66
C SER A 450 -7.52 6.67 19.79
N ASP A 451 -6.51 7.40 20.26
CA ASP A 451 -5.86 8.55 19.60
C ASP A 451 -5.29 8.25 18.20
N PHE A 452 -5.06 6.97 17.91
CA PHE A 452 -4.43 6.53 16.67
C PHE A 452 -5.46 6.14 15.59
N GLN A 453 -6.75 6.25 15.89
CA GLN A 453 -7.84 5.90 14.98
C GLN A 453 -8.39 7.15 14.28
N HIS A 454 -8.32 7.19 12.95
CA HIS A 454 -8.79 8.34 12.15
C HIS A 454 -10.14 8.13 11.45
N GLN A 455 -10.75 6.95 11.62
CA GLN A 455 -12.09 6.61 11.11
C GLN A 455 -12.98 6.29 12.31
N PRO A 456 -14.15 6.93 12.46
CA PRO A 456 -15.08 6.60 13.54
C PRO A 456 -15.64 5.17 13.36
N ALA A 457 -15.99 4.55 14.47
CA ALA A 457 -16.60 3.22 14.49
C ALA A 457 -18.02 3.22 13.90
N GLY A 458 -18.47 2.05 13.42
CA GLY A 458 -19.86 1.85 12.96
C GLY A 458 -20.15 2.32 11.53
N LEU A 459 -19.11 2.64 10.75
CA LEU A 459 -19.26 3.06 9.35
C LEU A 459 -19.46 1.89 8.38
N SER A 460 -19.25 0.66 8.82
CA SER A 460 -19.33 -0.54 7.97
C SER A 460 -20.65 -1.30 8.11
N ASP A 461 -21.32 -1.18 9.27
CA ASP A 461 -22.54 -1.90 9.63
C ASP A 461 -23.80 -1.02 9.63
N GLY A 462 -23.65 0.28 9.32
CA GLY A 462 -24.74 1.26 9.30
C GLY A 462 -25.12 1.81 10.67
N SER A 463 -24.53 1.33 11.77
CA SER A 463 -24.82 1.84 13.11
C SER A 463 -24.50 3.33 13.24
N PHE A 464 -23.44 3.82 12.58
CA PHE A 464 -23.11 5.24 12.51
C PHE A 464 -24.24 6.07 11.87
N TYR A 465 -24.80 5.59 10.76
CA TYR A 465 -25.93 6.25 10.10
C TYR A 465 -27.15 6.29 11.00
N HIS A 466 -27.49 5.18 11.63
CA HIS A 466 -28.67 5.11 12.51
C HIS A 466 -28.54 6.01 13.74
N ALA A 467 -27.36 6.08 14.35
CA ALA A 467 -27.10 6.92 15.52
C ALA A 467 -27.25 8.43 15.25
N GLN A 468 -27.09 8.86 13.99
CA GLN A 468 -27.11 10.28 13.60
C GLN A 468 -28.04 10.57 12.42
N ARG A 469 -29.07 9.73 12.22
CA ARG A 469 -29.90 9.72 11.00
C ARG A 469 -30.46 11.09 10.64
N GLU A 470 -31.03 11.80 11.61
CA GLU A 470 -31.65 13.12 11.36
C GLU A 470 -30.62 14.15 10.89
N ARG A 471 -29.44 14.20 11.53
CA ARG A 471 -28.35 15.12 11.15
C ARG A 471 -27.79 14.80 9.77
N ILE A 472 -27.65 13.52 9.44
CA ILE A 472 -27.16 13.06 8.14
C ILE A 472 -28.16 13.37 7.03
N GLU A 473 -29.45 13.04 7.22
CA GLU A 473 -30.48 13.32 6.22
C GLU A 473 -30.71 14.83 6.03
N ALA A 474 -30.52 15.66 7.07
CA ALA A 474 -30.56 17.11 6.94
C ALA A 474 -29.46 17.65 6.01
N VAL A 475 -28.24 17.13 6.10
CA VAL A 475 -27.14 17.50 5.18
C VAL A 475 -27.40 16.95 3.77
N LEU A 476 -27.91 15.72 3.65
CA LEU A 476 -28.28 15.15 2.35
C LEU A 476 -29.41 15.93 1.66
N ALA A 477 -30.27 16.62 2.42
CA ALA A 477 -31.33 17.45 1.88
C ALA A 477 -30.84 18.77 1.24
N PHE A 478 -29.58 19.16 1.44
CA PHE A 478 -29.02 20.38 0.85
C PHE A 478 -29.24 20.43 -0.66
N ASP A 479 -29.64 21.61 -1.14
CA ASP A 479 -29.58 21.93 -2.55
C ASP A 479 -28.11 22.04 -3.03
N ARG A 480 -27.93 22.25 -4.34
CA ARG A 480 -26.60 22.30 -4.96
C ARG A 480 -25.72 23.41 -4.38
N GLU A 481 -26.27 24.60 -4.17
CA GLU A 481 -25.50 25.76 -3.69
C GLU A 481 -25.19 25.64 -2.20
N GLN A 482 -26.12 25.11 -1.41
CA GLN A 482 -25.92 24.77 -0.01
C GLN A 482 -24.82 23.73 0.15
N LEU A 483 -24.86 22.62 -0.61
CA LEU A 483 -23.84 21.57 -0.55
C LEU A 483 -22.47 22.09 -0.95
N LYS A 484 -22.37 22.85 -2.05
CA LYS A 484 -21.12 23.46 -2.50
C LYS A 484 -20.52 24.38 -1.44
N THR A 485 -21.35 25.25 -0.88
CA THR A 485 -20.94 26.19 0.19
C THR A 485 -20.48 25.45 1.44
N HIS A 486 -21.21 24.41 1.85
CA HIS A 486 -20.88 23.57 3.00
C HIS A 486 -19.54 22.85 2.84
N VAL A 487 -19.32 22.20 1.69
CA VAL A 487 -18.09 21.47 1.39
C VAL A 487 -16.88 22.42 1.38
N LEU A 488 -17.01 23.60 0.77
CA LEU A 488 -15.93 24.59 0.73
C LEU A 488 -15.60 25.17 2.11
N LYS A 489 -16.62 25.57 2.89
CA LYS A 489 -16.42 26.06 4.27
C LYS A 489 -15.74 25.01 5.13
N THR A 490 -16.21 23.76 5.03
CA THR A 490 -15.62 22.63 5.75
C THR A 490 -14.17 22.43 5.34
N LEU A 491 -13.88 22.40 4.04
CA LEU A 491 -12.54 22.27 3.50
C LEU A 491 -11.59 23.34 4.04
N SER A 492 -11.99 24.61 4.03
CA SER A 492 -11.17 25.71 4.57
C SER A 492 -10.86 25.56 6.06
N ARG A 493 -11.78 24.98 6.84
CA ARG A 493 -11.63 24.78 8.29
C ARG A 493 -10.77 23.55 8.64
N CYS A 494 -10.90 22.46 7.88
CA CYS A 494 -10.26 21.18 8.20
C CYS A 494 -9.04 20.81 7.33
N TYR A 495 -8.66 21.65 6.36
CA TYR A 495 -7.52 21.39 5.48
C TYR A 495 -6.26 21.00 6.26
N GLY A 496 -5.65 19.87 5.91
CA GLY A 496 -4.44 19.37 6.55
C GLY A 496 -4.67 18.57 7.85
N ARG A 497 -5.90 18.47 8.35
CA ARG A 497 -6.22 17.63 9.52
C ARG A 497 -6.08 16.14 9.17
N PRO A 498 -5.52 15.29 10.06
CA PRO A 498 -5.44 13.84 9.85
C PRO A 498 -6.84 13.26 9.66
N ASN A 499 -7.02 12.31 8.74
CA ASN A 499 -8.29 11.63 8.51
C ASN A 499 -8.06 10.34 7.67
N SER A 500 -9.06 9.46 7.63
CA SER A 500 -9.01 8.20 6.86
C SER A 500 -9.63 8.28 5.46
N PHE A 501 -10.15 9.43 5.05
CA PHE A 501 -11.07 9.54 3.90
C PHE A 501 -10.43 10.25 2.70
N THR A 502 -9.76 11.38 2.93
CA THR A 502 -9.23 12.26 1.89
C THR A 502 -7.73 12.55 2.08
N GLY A 503 -7.00 12.49 0.97
CA GLY A 503 -5.66 13.04 0.86
C GLY A 503 -5.72 14.49 0.39
N TRP A 504 -5.25 15.43 1.21
CA TRP A 504 -5.31 16.86 0.92
C TRP A 504 -4.50 17.22 -0.34
N THR A 505 -5.13 17.89 -1.30
CA THR A 505 -4.47 18.48 -2.47
C THR A 505 -4.84 19.96 -2.62
N SER A 506 -3.97 20.76 -3.24
CA SER A 506 -4.24 22.18 -3.51
C SER A 506 -5.36 22.40 -4.54
N THR A 507 -5.57 21.44 -5.45
CA THR A 507 -6.59 21.51 -6.52
C THR A 507 -7.96 21.00 -6.09
N MET A 508 -8.10 20.44 -4.89
CA MET A 508 -9.32 19.76 -4.45
C MET A 508 -10.54 20.68 -4.39
N ALA A 509 -10.37 21.95 -3.99
CA ALA A 509 -11.47 22.90 -3.90
C ALA A 509 -12.15 23.11 -5.27
N GLU A 510 -11.35 23.38 -6.30
CA GLU A 510 -11.82 23.56 -7.67
C GLU A 510 -12.50 22.29 -8.20
N GLN A 511 -11.85 21.12 -8.01
CA GLN A 511 -12.37 19.84 -8.48
C GLN A 511 -13.72 19.49 -7.85
N LEU A 512 -13.87 19.65 -6.53
CA LEU A 512 -15.11 19.38 -5.82
C LEU A 512 -16.24 20.35 -6.20
N CYS A 513 -15.92 21.64 -6.39
CA CYS A 513 -16.92 22.62 -6.84
C CYS A 513 -17.48 22.23 -8.19
N ARG A 514 -16.61 22.01 -9.18
CA ARG A 514 -17.03 21.63 -10.53
C ARG A 514 -17.81 20.31 -10.54
N PHE A 515 -17.40 19.36 -9.71
CA PHE A 515 -18.10 18.10 -9.55
C PHE A 515 -19.52 18.28 -9.01
N VAL A 516 -19.69 18.97 -7.88
CA VAL A 516 -21.01 19.24 -7.27
C VAL A 516 -21.89 20.09 -8.20
N GLU A 517 -21.29 21.04 -8.93
CA GLU A 517 -21.99 21.92 -9.87
C GLU A 517 -22.64 21.18 -11.04
N LEU A 518 -22.10 20.03 -11.45
CA LEU A 518 -22.57 19.29 -12.62
C LEU A 518 -23.20 17.93 -12.27
N ALA A 519 -22.99 17.43 -11.06
CA ALA A 519 -23.51 16.13 -10.65
C ALA A 519 -25.05 16.10 -10.57
N PRO A 520 -25.71 15.00 -11.00
CA PRO A 520 -27.13 14.78 -10.74
C PRO A 520 -27.38 14.71 -9.23
N MET A 521 -28.12 15.69 -8.70
CA MET A 521 -28.27 15.84 -7.24
C MET A 521 -28.98 14.66 -6.58
N ALA A 522 -30.00 14.08 -7.22
CA ALA A 522 -30.68 12.89 -6.71
C ALA A 522 -29.72 11.71 -6.59
N GLY A 523 -28.92 11.46 -7.62
CA GLY A 523 -27.90 10.43 -7.63
C GLY A 523 -26.79 10.65 -6.61
N LEU A 524 -26.30 11.89 -6.51
CA LEU A 524 -25.27 12.25 -5.54
C LEU A 524 -25.71 11.96 -4.11
N ARG A 525 -26.97 12.26 -3.77
CA ARG A 525 -27.57 11.96 -2.47
C ARG A 525 -27.66 10.45 -2.23
N THR A 526 -28.06 9.67 -3.23
CA THR A 526 -28.11 8.20 -3.13
C THR A 526 -26.72 7.64 -2.81
N ILE A 527 -25.70 7.99 -3.59
CA ILE A 527 -24.34 7.50 -3.37
C ILE A 527 -23.79 7.92 -2.01
N LEU A 528 -23.95 9.18 -1.61
CA LEU A 528 -23.50 9.64 -0.28
C LEU A 528 -24.23 8.95 0.87
N ARG A 529 -25.52 8.65 0.71
CA ARG A 529 -26.30 7.88 1.69
C ARG A 529 -25.80 6.43 1.80
N ASP A 530 -25.50 5.80 0.67
CA ASP A 530 -24.95 4.44 0.67
C ASP A 530 -23.56 4.42 1.33
N MET A 531 -22.71 5.41 1.03
CA MET A 531 -21.40 5.56 1.66
C MET A 531 -21.47 5.75 3.18
N VAL A 532 -22.44 6.48 3.72
CA VAL A 532 -22.55 6.66 5.19
C VAL A 532 -23.19 5.47 5.90
N ARG A 533 -23.96 4.64 5.17
CA ARG A 533 -24.53 3.39 5.68
C ARG A 533 -23.53 2.24 5.66
N GLN A 534 -22.74 2.11 4.59
CA GLN A 534 -21.80 1.00 4.41
C GLN A 534 -20.52 1.50 3.73
N TYR A 535 -19.75 2.33 4.43
CA TYR A 535 -18.57 2.99 3.90
C TYR A 535 -17.56 2.00 3.33
N ASP A 536 -17.29 0.90 4.04
CA ASP A 536 -16.28 -0.07 3.62
C ASP A 536 -16.65 -0.85 2.34
N GLY A 537 -17.95 -1.05 2.12
CA GLY A 537 -18.50 -1.58 0.88
C GLY A 537 -18.49 -0.57 -0.28
N CYS A 538 -18.62 0.71 0.02
CA CYS A 538 -18.84 1.78 -0.97
C CYS A 538 -17.66 2.74 -1.19
N LYS A 539 -16.53 2.57 -0.47
CA LYS A 539 -15.37 3.48 -0.55
C LYS A 539 -14.47 3.27 -1.78
N SER A 540 -14.67 2.18 -2.53
CA SER A 540 -13.79 1.81 -3.63
C SER A 540 -14.53 1.25 -4.85
N GLY A 541 -13.86 1.29 -6.00
CA GLY A 541 -14.41 0.84 -7.29
C GLY A 541 -14.90 1.97 -8.17
N TYR A 542 -14.69 3.23 -7.78
CA TYR A 542 -15.06 4.38 -8.60
C TYR A 542 -14.14 4.52 -9.82
N PRO A 543 -14.65 5.08 -10.94
CA PRO A 543 -13.88 5.23 -12.17
C PRO A 543 -12.61 6.07 -12.01
N ASP A 544 -11.59 5.73 -12.80
CA ASP A 544 -10.29 6.38 -12.76
C ASP A 544 -10.37 7.88 -13.09
N LEU A 545 -11.09 8.23 -14.15
CA LEU A 545 -11.13 9.60 -14.68
C LEU A 545 -12.48 10.28 -14.47
N MET A 546 -12.42 11.55 -14.09
CA MET A 546 -13.53 12.50 -14.15
C MET A 546 -13.29 13.50 -15.28
N ILE A 547 -14.26 13.67 -16.16
CA ILE A 547 -14.20 14.57 -17.31
C ILE A 547 -15.34 15.57 -17.23
N ILE A 548 -15.00 16.84 -17.43
CA ILE A 548 -15.94 17.95 -17.50
C ILE A 548 -15.63 18.75 -18.77
N ASP A 549 -16.59 18.81 -19.69
CA ASP A 549 -16.56 19.66 -20.89
C ASP A 549 -17.97 20.17 -21.26
N SER A 550 -18.17 20.62 -22.50
CA SER A 550 -19.46 21.12 -23.00
C SER A 550 -20.59 20.11 -22.91
N ASP A 551 -20.27 18.81 -22.94
CA ASP A 551 -21.26 17.73 -22.88
C ASP A 551 -21.64 17.37 -21.43
N GLY A 552 -21.03 18.04 -20.45
CA GLY A 552 -21.29 17.88 -19.03
C GLY A 552 -20.25 17.02 -18.30
N LEU A 553 -20.70 16.37 -17.23
CA LEU A 553 -19.88 15.54 -16.36
C LEU A 553 -19.99 14.06 -16.75
N ARG A 554 -18.85 13.41 -16.97
CA ARG A 554 -18.76 11.95 -17.16
C ARG A 554 -17.59 11.33 -16.42
N PHE A 555 -17.76 10.07 -16.05
CA PHE A 555 -16.73 9.24 -15.43
C PHE A 555 -16.29 8.13 -16.37
N VAL A 556 -14.99 7.85 -16.40
CA VAL A 556 -14.40 6.88 -17.32
C VAL A 556 -13.47 5.93 -16.56
N GLU A 557 -13.75 4.65 -16.66
CA GLU A 557 -12.88 3.57 -16.20
C GLU A 557 -11.92 3.17 -17.34
N VAL A 558 -10.62 3.16 -17.09
CA VAL A 558 -9.59 2.89 -18.10
C VAL A 558 -9.15 1.44 -17.99
N LYS A 559 -9.00 0.76 -19.13
CA LYS A 559 -8.54 -0.63 -19.21
C LYS A 559 -7.49 -0.80 -20.29
N ALA A 560 -6.25 -1.08 -19.89
CA ALA A 560 -5.20 -1.38 -20.84
C ALA A 560 -5.36 -2.79 -21.44
N GLU A 561 -4.65 -3.06 -22.51
CA GLU A 561 -4.59 -4.39 -23.11
C GLU A 561 -4.18 -5.45 -22.06
N GLY A 562 -5.01 -6.50 -21.92
CA GLY A 562 -4.82 -7.55 -20.93
C GLY A 562 -5.50 -7.29 -19.58
N ASP A 563 -5.97 -6.06 -19.31
CA ASP A 563 -6.69 -5.74 -18.09
C ASP A 563 -8.15 -6.21 -18.15
N GLN A 564 -8.66 -6.66 -17.01
CA GLN A 564 -10.06 -7.02 -16.83
C GLN A 564 -10.77 -6.06 -15.88
N LEU A 565 -12.06 -5.84 -16.12
CA LEU A 565 -12.92 -5.15 -15.18
C LEU A 565 -13.15 -6.03 -13.95
N ARG A 566 -12.96 -5.46 -12.76
CA ARG A 566 -13.23 -6.18 -11.51
C ARG A 566 -14.71 -6.07 -11.15
N ARG A 567 -15.28 -7.07 -10.48
CA ARG A 567 -16.71 -7.09 -10.07
C ARG A 567 -17.13 -5.85 -9.28
N ARG A 568 -16.33 -5.46 -8.28
CA ARG A 568 -16.59 -4.25 -7.50
C ARG A 568 -16.63 -2.98 -8.37
N GLN A 569 -15.74 -2.86 -9.36
CA GLN A 569 -15.76 -1.74 -10.30
C GLN A 569 -17.06 -1.75 -11.09
N MET A 570 -17.42 -2.89 -11.68
CA MET A 570 -18.69 -3.05 -12.40
C MET A 570 -19.91 -2.66 -11.56
N MET A 571 -20.00 -3.13 -10.31
CA MET A 571 -21.07 -2.76 -9.38
C MET A 571 -21.16 -1.24 -9.21
N GLN A 572 -20.01 -0.59 -9.03
CA GLN A 572 -19.98 0.84 -8.87
C GLN A 572 -20.37 1.57 -10.16
N LEU A 573 -19.98 1.08 -11.34
CA LEU A 573 -20.41 1.65 -12.63
C LEU A 573 -21.93 1.57 -12.80
N LEU A 574 -22.54 0.43 -12.46
CA LEU A 574 -23.99 0.23 -12.53
C LEU A 574 -24.73 1.16 -11.55
N LYS A 575 -24.30 1.20 -10.28
CA LYS A 575 -24.86 2.11 -9.27
C LYS A 575 -24.79 3.58 -9.69
N LEU A 576 -23.68 3.99 -10.30
CA LEU A 576 -23.52 5.36 -10.80
C LEU A 576 -24.46 5.63 -11.98
N ARG A 577 -24.66 4.68 -12.91
CA ARG A 577 -25.61 4.83 -14.02
C ARG A 577 -27.05 4.92 -13.54
N GLU A 578 -27.46 4.08 -12.59
CA GLU A 578 -28.79 4.14 -11.95
C GLU A 578 -28.99 5.45 -11.21
N ALA A 579 -27.93 5.98 -10.59
CA ALA A 579 -27.91 7.31 -9.98
C ALA A 579 -27.89 8.46 -11.02
N GLY A 580 -27.91 8.18 -12.32
CA GLY A 580 -27.99 9.17 -13.39
C GLY A 580 -26.65 9.78 -13.81
N PHE A 581 -25.51 9.23 -13.38
CA PHE A 581 -24.19 9.64 -13.86
C PHE A 581 -23.89 9.03 -15.22
N GLN A 582 -23.23 9.80 -16.09
CA GLN A 582 -22.67 9.27 -17.33
C GLN A 582 -21.39 8.51 -17.01
N VAL A 583 -21.38 7.21 -17.30
CA VAL A 583 -20.25 6.32 -17.00
C VAL A 583 -19.93 5.40 -18.16
N SER A 584 -18.67 5.37 -18.58
CA SER A 584 -18.17 4.51 -19.64
C SER A 584 -16.89 3.79 -19.26
N VAL A 585 -16.58 2.73 -20.00
CA VAL A 585 -15.27 2.07 -19.97
C VAL A 585 -14.52 2.49 -21.23
N GLN A 586 -13.23 2.78 -21.10
CA GLN A 586 -12.34 3.12 -22.21
C GLN A 586 -11.19 2.12 -22.24
N ARG A 587 -11.07 1.37 -23.33
CA ARG A 587 -9.94 0.50 -23.58
C ARG A 587 -8.77 1.29 -24.16
N VAL A 588 -7.56 0.91 -23.75
CA VAL A 588 -6.29 1.42 -24.27
C VAL A 588 -5.60 0.32 -25.06
N GLU A 589 -5.28 0.62 -26.31
CA GLU A 589 -4.40 -0.16 -27.15
C GLU A 589 -3.05 0.54 -27.25
N TRP A 590 -1.97 -0.23 -27.09
CA TRP A 590 -0.62 0.29 -27.17
C TRP A 590 -0.16 0.32 -28.62
N VAL A 591 0.31 1.48 -29.07
CA VAL A 591 0.90 1.67 -30.39
C VAL A 591 2.25 2.34 -30.25
N VAL A 592 3.04 2.36 -31.33
CA VAL A 592 4.17 3.28 -31.43
C VAL A 592 3.66 4.48 -32.20
N ASP A 593 3.55 5.63 -31.53
CA ASP A 593 3.02 6.84 -32.14
C ASP A 593 4.17 7.63 -32.79
N PRO A 594 4.22 7.76 -34.13
CA PRO A 594 5.27 8.53 -34.80
C PRO A 594 5.21 10.03 -34.47
N ASP A 595 4.07 10.53 -34.02
CA ASP A 595 3.85 11.92 -33.60
C ASP A 595 4.23 12.17 -32.15
N GLN A 596 4.53 11.13 -31.37
CA GLN A 596 4.96 11.30 -29.99
C GLN A 596 6.40 11.84 -29.94
N PRO A 597 6.64 13.04 -29.37
CA PRO A 597 7.99 13.56 -29.22
C PRO A 597 8.78 12.75 -28.18
N TYR A 598 10.03 12.47 -28.52
CA TYR A 598 11.03 11.88 -27.65
C TYR A 598 12.09 12.93 -27.36
N VAL A 599 12.43 13.16 -26.09
CA VAL A 599 13.57 14.00 -25.73
C VAL A 599 14.73 13.10 -25.34
N VAL A 600 15.73 13.02 -26.21
CA VAL A 600 16.93 12.22 -25.99
C VAL A 600 17.92 13.07 -25.22
N VAL A 601 18.27 12.64 -24.01
CA VAL A 601 19.08 13.37 -23.06
C VAL A 601 20.32 12.56 -22.72
N ASP A 602 21.44 13.26 -22.61
CA ASP A 602 22.67 12.75 -22.03
C ASP A 602 23.22 13.80 -21.05
N VAL A 603 23.90 13.36 -19.99
CA VAL A 603 24.43 14.26 -18.96
C VAL A 603 25.87 13.91 -18.59
N GLU A 604 26.67 14.95 -18.39
CA GLU A 604 27.98 14.81 -17.75
C GLU A 604 27.92 15.24 -16.28
N THR A 605 28.73 14.58 -15.45
CA THR A 605 28.60 14.68 -14.00
C THR A 605 29.93 14.64 -13.28
N THR A 606 29.98 15.14 -12.05
CA THR A 606 31.18 15.08 -11.19
C THR A 606 31.47 13.69 -10.62
N GLY A 607 30.75 12.63 -11.02
CA GLY A 607 30.92 11.26 -10.53
C GLY A 607 29.69 10.37 -10.76
N GLY A 608 29.81 9.05 -10.54
CA GLY A 608 28.81 8.09 -11.00
C GLY A 608 27.53 7.90 -10.16
N ASN A 609 27.38 8.59 -9.03
CA ASN A 609 26.23 8.44 -8.13
C ASN A 609 25.45 9.76 -8.05
N SER A 610 24.16 9.73 -8.39
CA SER A 610 23.30 10.92 -8.44
C SER A 610 23.05 11.56 -7.06
N GLU A 611 23.05 10.79 -5.97
CA GLU A 611 22.85 11.31 -4.60
C GLU A 611 23.94 12.32 -4.22
N TYR A 612 25.20 11.97 -4.49
CA TYR A 612 26.37 12.75 -4.10
C TYR A 612 26.95 13.61 -5.23
N GLY A 613 26.82 13.16 -6.48
CA GLY A 613 27.32 13.85 -7.67
C GLY A 613 26.52 15.11 -8.04
N ARG A 614 27.07 15.88 -8.99
CA ARG A 614 26.46 17.09 -9.55
C ARG A 614 26.58 17.08 -11.07
N LEU A 615 25.63 17.71 -11.76
CA LEU A 615 25.63 17.89 -13.21
C LEU A 615 26.71 18.91 -13.61
N THR A 616 27.39 18.67 -14.73
CA THR A 616 28.39 19.57 -15.32
C THR A 616 28.07 19.95 -16.76
N GLU A 617 27.32 19.12 -17.49
CA GLU A 617 26.77 19.42 -18.82
C GLU A 617 25.46 18.66 -19.01
N ILE A 618 24.54 19.22 -19.78
CA ILE A 618 23.34 18.53 -20.24
C ILE A 618 23.21 18.78 -21.74
N GLY A 619 22.98 17.72 -22.51
CA GLY A 619 22.63 17.77 -23.92
C GLY A 619 21.28 17.10 -24.13
N ALA A 620 20.38 17.77 -24.85
CA ALA A 620 19.05 17.25 -25.11
C ALA A 620 18.60 17.57 -26.54
N VAL A 621 18.04 16.57 -27.24
CA VAL A 621 17.45 16.73 -28.57
C VAL A 621 16.03 16.19 -28.61
N ILE A 622 15.12 16.91 -29.27
CA ILE A 622 13.75 16.42 -29.48
C ILE A 622 13.70 15.72 -30.83
N LEU A 623 13.36 14.43 -30.79
CA LEU A 623 13.12 13.58 -31.95
C LEU A 623 11.61 13.37 -32.12
N GLN A 624 11.07 13.71 -33.29
CA GLN A 624 9.69 13.44 -33.69
C GLN A 624 9.68 13.03 -35.17
N ARG A 625 8.93 12.01 -35.56
CA ARG A 625 8.94 11.47 -36.94
C ARG A 625 10.35 11.24 -37.52
N GLU A 626 11.27 10.74 -36.70
CA GLU A 626 12.68 10.55 -37.05
C GLU A 626 13.49 11.82 -37.36
N GLU A 627 12.91 13.00 -37.19
CA GLU A 627 13.58 14.29 -37.37
C GLU A 627 13.93 14.92 -36.02
N ILE A 628 15.10 15.56 -35.95
CA ILE A 628 15.47 16.36 -34.79
C ILE A 628 14.86 17.75 -34.96
N ILE A 629 13.81 18.03 -34.20
CA ILE A 629 13.03 19.28 -34.28
C ILE A 629 13.44 20.32 -33.23
N GLY A 630 14.31 19.95 -32.28
CA GLY A 630 14.79 20.85 -31.24
C GLY A 630 16.10 20.38 -30.62
N ARG A 631 16.92 21.33 -30.18
CA ARG A 631 18.18 21.09 -29.48
C ARG A 631 18.30 22.04 -28.29
N TRP A 632 18.78 21.54 -27.18
CA TRP A 632 19.06 22.30 -25.97
C TRP A 632 20.34 21.77 -25.32
N GLN A 633 21.27 22.65 -25.00
CA GLN A 633 22.51 22.29 -24.32
C GLN A 633 22.95 23.40 -23.38
N THR A 634 23.59 23.02 -22.28
CA THR A 634 24.27 23.97 -21.40
C THR A 634 25.34 23.28 -20.56
N LEU A 635 26.41 24.03 -20.26
CA LEU A 635 27.29 23.69 -19.14
C LEU A 635 26.57 24.08 -17.83
N ILE A 636 26.85 23.33 -16.77
CA ILE A 636 26.30 23.57 -15.43
C ILE A 636 27.44 23.79 -14.47
N ASN A 637 27.36 24.85 -13.66
CA ASN A 637 28.23 24.99 -12.51
C ASN A 637 27.79 24.01 -11.42
N PRO A 638 28.59 22.98 -11.10
CA PRO A 638 28.20 21.95 -10.14
C PRO A 638 28.27 22.44 -8.67
N GLY A 639 28.78 23.66 -8.42
CA GLY A 639 29.00 24.20 -7.07
C GLY A 639 30.07 23.44 -6.27
N ARG A 640 30.90 22.64 -6.95
CA ARG A 640 31.98 21.82 -6.37
C ARG A 640 33.08 21.55 -7.37
N ARG A 641 34.26 21.14 -6.89
CA ARG A 641 35.36 20.72 -7.75
C ARG A 641 35.03 19.44 -8.52
N ILE A 642 35.29 19.44 -9.83
CA ILE A 642 35.29 18.27 -10.70
C ILE A 642 36.58 17.45 -10.47
N PRO A 643 36.49 16.16 -10.12
CA PRO A 643 37.67 15.30 -9.96
C PRO A 643 38.49 15.14 -11.25
N ALA A 644 39.82 15.01 -11.13
CA ALA A 644 40.73 14.95 -12.28
C ALA A 644 40.44 13.77 -13.23
N ASN A 645 40.04 12.62 -12.70
CA ASN A 645 39.65 11.45 -13.51
C ASN A 645 38.38 11.70 -14.32
N ILE A 646 37.46 12.55 -13.84
CA ILE A 646 36.25 12.94 -14.57
C ILE A 646 36.60 13.97 -15.65
N THR A 647 37.45 14.96 -15.34
CA THR A 647 37.93 15.91 -16.34
C THR A 647 38.71 15.20 -17.46
N ALA A 648 39.51 14.18 -17.14
CA ALA A 648 40.19 13.36 -18.16
C ALA A 648 39.23 12.56 -19.05
N LEU A 649 38.07 12.15 -18.50
CA LEU A 649 37.06 11.39 -19.23
C LEU A 649 36.20 12.28 -20.14
N THR A 650 35.75 13.42 -19.62
CA THR A 650 34.73 14.29 -20.24
C THR A 650 35.32 15.51 -20.96
N GLY A 651 36.57 15.86 -20.66
CA GLY A 651 37.18 17.11 -21.11
C GLY A 651 36.65 18.37 -20.41
N ILE A 652 35.67 18.26 -19.51
CA ILE A 652 35.09 19.40 -18.80
C ILE A 652 35.99 19.79 -17.62
N THR A 653 36.58 20.98 -17.70
CA THR A 653 37.45 21.52 -16.66
C THR A 653 36.70 22.37 -15.63
N ASN A 654 37.30 22.60 -14.47
CA ASN A 654 36.70 23.45 -13.44
C ASN A 654 36.53 24.90 -13.93
N GLU A 655 37.41 25.36 -14.81
CA GLU A 655 37.41 26.70 -15.40
C GLU A 655 36.24 26.86 -16.38
N MET A 656 35.92 25.83 -17.15
CA MET A 656 34.78 25.84 -18.09
C MET A 656 33.44 26.04 -17.37
N VAL A 657 33.26 25.38 -16.22
CA VAL A 657 31.99 25.43 -15.48
C VAL A 657 31.93 26.55 -14.44
N ALA A 658 33.04 27.24 -14.17
CA ALA A 658 33.08 28.28 -13.13
C ALA A 658 32.12 29.45 -13.42
N SER A 659 31.97 29.83 -14.69
CA SER A 659 31.07 30.89 -15.15
C SER A 659 29.74 30.37 -15.70
N ALA A 660 29.55 29.05 -15.74
CA ALA A 660 28.32 28.43 -16.21
C ALA A 660 27.16 28.67 -15.21
N PRO A 661 25.89 28.66 -15.65
CA PRO A 661 24.77 28.77 -14.75
C PRO A 661 24.69 27.56 -13.80
N PRO A 662 24.27 27.74 -12.54
CA PRO A 662 23.94 26.62 -11.68
C PRO A 662 22.61 25.98 -12.14
N PHE A 663 22.29 24.76 -11.69
CA PHE A 663 21.11 24.03 -12.17
C PHE A 663 19.80 24.79 -11.89
N GLU A 664 19.72 25.49 -10.77
CA GLU A 664 18.57 26.31 -10.36
C GLU A 664 18.22 27.38 -11.39
N ALA A 665 19.23 27.91 -12.11
CA ALA A 665 19.03 28.97 -13.09
C ALA A 665 18.49 28.46 -14.44
N VAL A 666 18.62 27.17 -14.73
CA VAL A 666 18.19 26.56 -16.00
C VAL A 666 17.04 25.55 -15.85
N ALA A 667 16.59 25.32 -14.62
CA ALA A 667 15.61 24.28 -14.31
C ALA A 667 14.27 24.49 -15.04
N ASP A 668 13.75 25.71 -15.05
CA ASP A 668 12.46 26.00 -15.70
C ASP A 668 12.57 25.93 -17.24
N ASP A 669 13.69 26.37 -17.80
CA ASP A 669 13.96 26.26 -19.25
C ASP A 669 14.06 24.79 -19.68
N LEU A 670 14.81 23.97 -18.93
CA LEU A 670 14.90 22.53 -19.16
C LEU A 670 13.52 21.87 -19.03
N ARG A 671 12.74 22.21 -18.01
CA ARG A 671 11.38 21.67 -17.85
C ARG A 671 10.49 22.03 -19.04
N GLY A 672 10.58 23.26 -19.52
CA GLY A 672 9.87 23.72 -20.73
C GLY A 672 10.28 22.93 -21.97
N PHE A 673 11.59 22.69 -22.15
CA PHE A 673 12.12 21.92 -23.28
C PHE A 673 11.73 20.43 -23.23
N LEU A 674 11.77 19.81 -22.05
CA LEU A 674 11.35 18.42 -21.85
C LEU A 674 9.86 18.22 -22.17
N GLY A 675 9.02 19.17 -21.73
CA GLY A 675 7.59 19.21 -22.03
C GLY A 675 6.87 17.88 -21.72
N ASP A 676 5.98 17.49 -22.64
CA ASP A 676 5.24 16.22 -22.60
C ASP A 676 5.95 15.08 -23.38
N SER A 677 7.25 15.21 -23.62
CA SER A 677 8.02 14.23 -24.39
C SER A 677 8.30 12.95 -23.59
N ILE A 678 8.67 11.87 -24.29
CA ILE A 678 9.25 10.69 -23.66
C ILE A 678 10.72 10.94 -23.37
N PHE A 679 11.14 10.82 -22.11
CA PHE A 679 12.55 10.95 -21.75
C PHE A 679 13.32 9.72 -22.23
N VAL A 680 14.28 9.93 -23.11
CA VAL A 680 15.12 8.87 -23.66
C VAL A 680 16.55 9.11 -23.27
N ALA A 681 17.25 8.06 -22.89
CA ALA A 681 18.69 8.10 -22.65
C ALA A 681 19.29 6.74 -23.00
N HIS A 682 20.61 6.70 -23.23
CA HIS A 682 21.29 5.44 -23.44
C HIS A 682 21.26 4.57 -22.18
N ASN A 683 21.46 5.19 -21.02
CA ASN A 683 21.30 4.57 -19.70
C ASN A 683 20.33 5.38 -18.84
N VAL A 684 19.03 5.32 -19.15
CA VAL A 684 18.02 6.20 -18.54
C VAL A 684 18.03 6.28 -17.02
N ARG A 685 18.42 5.22 -16.30
CA ARG A 685 18.52 5.25 -14.84
C ARG A 685 19.58 6.22 -14.34
N PHE A 686 20.67 6.36 -15.08
CA PHE A 686 21.75 7.28 -14.79
C PHE A 686 21.32 8.72 -15.08
N ASP A 687 21.03 9.03 -16.34
CA ASP A 687 20.74 10.38 -16.81
C ASP A 687 19.51 10.98 -16.11
N TYR A 688 18.39 10.25 -16.14
CA TYR A 688 17.16 10.68 -15.48
C TYR A 688 17.34 10.77 -13.95
N GLY A 689 18.17 9.91 -13.36
CA GLY A 689 18.48 9.93 -11.93
C GLY A 689 19.16 11.23 -11.50
N PHE A 690 20.09 11.74 -12.30
CA PHE A 690 20.76 13.03 -12.04
C PHE A 690 19.81 14.22 -12.22
N ILE A 691 19.00 14.23 -13.28
CA ILE A 691 17.99 15.27 -13.50
C ILE A 691 16.98 15.28 -12.35
N GLN A 692 16.43 14.12 -12.00
CA GLN A 692 15.47 13.97 -10.91
C GLN A 692 16.05 14.42 -9.57
N GLN A 693 17.28 14.02 -9.24
CA GLN A 693 17.90 14.42 -7.99
C GLN A 693 18.19 15.92 -7.93
N SER A 694 18.51 16.54 -9.06
CA SER A 694 18.73 17.99 -9.13
C SER A 694 17.44 18.77 -8.90
N TYR A 695 16.29 18.32 -9.45
CA TYR A 695 14.97 18.86 -9.08
C TYR A 695 14.62 18.65 -7.61
N ARG A 696 14.89 17.45 -7.06
CA ARG A 696 14.60 17.14 -5.65
C ARG A 696 15.35 18.05 -4.67
N ARG A 697 16.59 18.46 -4.99
CA ARG A 697 17.37 19.40 -4.17
C ARG A 697 16.71 20.78 -4.07
N MET A 698 15.88 21.14 -5.05
CA MET A 698 15.06 22.36 -5.05
C MET A 698 13.64 22.12 -4.53
N GLU A 699 13.39 20.97 -3.88
CA GLU A 699 12.06 20.54 -3.42
C GLU A 699 11.02 20.41 -4.54
N GLN A 700 11.48 20.23 -5.78
CA GLN A 700 10.63 20.01 -6.94
C GLN A 700 10.67 18.54 -7.36
N SER A 701 9.58 18.05 -7.94
CA SER A 701 9.50 16.69 -8.48
C SER A 701 9.33 16.71 -9.99
N ILE A 702 10.06 15.85 -10.69
CA ILE A 702 9.86 15.57 -12.12
C ILE A 702 9.55 14.07 -12.31
N ARG A 703 8.50 13.80 -13.09
CA ARG A 703 8.06 12.46 -13.49
C ARG A 703 7.74 12.48 -14.97
N MET A 704 8.41 11.62 -15.74
CA MET A 704 8.23 11.47 -17.18
C MET A 704 8.22 9.98 -17.55
N PRO A 705 7.51 9.58 -18.61
CA PRO A 705 7.71 8.28 -19.26
C PRO A 705 9.16 8.17 -19.75
N GLN A 706 9.72 6.97 -19.70
CA GLN A 706 11.15 6.71 -19.93
C GLN A 706 11.38 5.61 -20.96
N LEU A 707 12.39 5.78 -21.79
CA LEU A 707 12.90 4.75 -22.70
C LEU A 707 14.42 4.68 -22.63
N CYS A 708 14.97 3.47 -22.54
CA CYS A 708 16.41 3.22 -22.45
C CYS A 708 16.92 2.59 -23.76
N THR A 709 17.73 3.32 -24.54
CA THR A 709 18.19 2.80 -25.84
C THR A 709 19.10 1.59 -25.66
N CYS A 710 19.95 1.51 -24.62
CA CYS A 710 20.74 0.30 -24.32
C CYS A 710 19.86 -0.92 -24.03
N ALA A 711 18.81 -0.78 -23.21
CA ALA A 711 17.92 -1.89 -22.87
C ALA A 711 17.10 -2.35 -24.08
N MET A 712 16.65 -1.42 -24.92
CA MET A 712 15.92 -1.74 -26.15
C MET A 712 16.84 -2.42 -27.18
N MET A 713 18.08 -1.95 -27.36
CA MET A 713 19.04 -2.59 -28.26
C MET A 713 19.42 -4.01 -27.80
N LYS A 714 19.55 -4.27 -26.49
CA LYS A 714 19.75 -5.64 -25.97
C LYS A 714 18.63 -6.59 -26.34
N LYS A 715 17.38 -6.09 -26.43
CA LYS A 715 16.23 -6.88 -26.84
C LYS A 715 16.17 -7.06 -28.37
N LEU A 716 16.44 -6.00 -29.12
CA LEU A 716 16.39 -6.01 -30.58
C LEU A 716 17.55 -6.75 -31.21
N LYS A 717 18.76 -6.65 -30.66
CA LYS A 717 19.94 -7.33 -31.21
C LYS A 717 20.74 -7.97 -30.08
N PRO A 718 20.27 -9.12 -29.54
CA PRO A 718 21.02 -9.86 -28.53
C PRO A 718 22.33 -10.43 -29.11
N GLY A 719 23.31 -10.68 -28.24
CA GLY A 719 24.58 -11.35 -28.62
C GLY A 719 25.76 -10.46 -28.98
N LEU A 720 25.65 -9.12 -28.93
CA LEU A 720 26.81 -8.23 -29.07
C LEU A 720 27.72 -8.24 -27.83
N ASP A 721 29.04 -8.12 -28.03
CA ASP A 721 30.05 -8.12 -26.96
C ASP A 721 29.93 -6.91 -26.01
N SER A 722 29.39 -5.79 -26.51
CA SER A 722 29.18 -4.58 -25.72
C SER A 722 27.98 -3.80 -26.23
N TYR A 723 27.23 -3.22 -25.29
CA TYR A 723 26.09 -2.33 -25.55
C TYR A 723 26.36 -0.92 -25.04
N SER A 724 27.62 -0.50 -24.95
CA SER A 724 27.96 0.91 -24.74
C SER A 724 27.55 1.73 -25.97
N LEU A 725 27.19 3.01 -25.76
CA LEU A 725 26.78 3.92 -26.84
C LEU A 725 27.77 3.91 -28.00
N LYS A 726 29.06 4.12 -27.70
CA LYS A 726 30.16 4.11 -28.68
C LYS A 726 30.22 2.86 -29.55
N ASN A 727 30.13 1.68 -28.94
CA ASN A 727 30.24 0.42 -29.70
C ASN A 727 28.99 0.15 -30.54
N LEU A 728 27.81 0.52 -30.04
CA LEU A 728 26.57 0.38 -30.80
C LEU A 728 26.52 1.35 -31.98
N THR A 729 26.87 2.62 -31.78
CA THR A 729 26.89 3.61 -32.85
C THR A 729 27.90 3.24 -33.93
N ALA A 730 29.10 2.76 -33.54
CA ALA A 730 30.08 2.22 -34.48
C ALA A 730 29.55 1.01 -35.27
N TYR A 731 28.87 0.07 -34.60
CA TYR A 731 28.30 -1.12 -35.23
C TYR A 731 27.21 -0.77 -36.26
N PHE A 732 26.35 0.21 -35.96
CA PHE A 732 25.24 0.63 -36.82
C PHE A 732 25.59 1.78 -37.79
N GLY A 733 26.86 2.19 -37.88
CA GLY A 733 27.28 3.27 -38.77
C GLY A 733 26.75 4.66 -38.40
N ILE A 734 26.39 4.88 -37.14
CA ILE A 734 25.90 6.18 -36.65
C ILE A 734 27.10 7.06 -36.31
N THR A 735 27.20 8.23 -36.95
CA THR A 735 28.28 9.19 -36.71
C THR A 735 28.25 9.73 -35.29
N MET A 736 29.39 9.65 -34.59
CA MET A 736 29.66 10.36 -33.33
C MET A 736 30.81 11.34 -33.55
N THR A 737 30.57 12.63 -33.37
CA THR A 737 31.57 13.68 -33.63
C THR A 737 32.52 13.91 -32.47
N GLN A 738 32.02 13.87 -31.23
CA GLN A 738 32.80 14.01 -29.99
C GLN A 738 32.24 13.11 -28.89
N HIS A 739 32.94 12.03 -28.56
CA HIS A 739 32.55 11.16 -27.45
C HIS A 739 32.76 11.85 -26.10
N HIS A 740 31.83 11.69 -25.14
CA HIS A 740 31.84 12.37 -23.82
C HIS A 740 31.58 13.88 -23.88
N ARG A 741 30.77 14.30 -24.86
CA ARG A 741 30.10 15.60 -24.86
C ARG A 741 28.61 15.35 -24.93
N ALA A 742 27.87 15.92 -23.97
CA ALA A 742 26.49 15.53 -23.74
C ALA A 742 25.60 15.70 -25.00
N MET A 743 25.78 16.77 -25.78
CA MET A 743 25.00 16.97 -27.01
C MET A 743 25.33 15.93 -28.10
N SER A 744 26.60 15.60 -28.31
CA SER A 744 27.02 14.62 -29.31
C SER A 744 26.52 13.21 -28.94
N ASP A 745 26.60 12.85 -27.65
CA ASP A 745 26.12 11.56 -27.16
C ASP A 745 24.58 11.48 -27.20
N ALA A 746 23.86 12.58 -26.93
CA ALA A 746 22.40 12.66 -27.12
C ALA A 746 21.97 12.49 -28.58
N GLU A 747 22.66 13.14 -29.54
CA GLU A 747 22.39 12.98 -30.98
C GLU A 747 22.68 11.55 -31.46
N ALA A 748 23.76 10.95 -30.98
CA ALA A 748 24.09 9.56 -31.29
C ALA A 748 23.06 8.57 -30.74
N ALA A 749 22.61 8.79 -29.50
CA ALA A 749 21.53 8.03 -28.89
C ALA A 749 20.20 8.23 -29.63
N ALA A 750 19.96 9.42 -30.22
CA ALA A 750 18.81 9.67 -31.07
C ALA A 750 18.89 8.87 -32.38
N GLY A 751 20.08 8.71 -32.96
CA GLY A 751 20.31 7.80 -34.09
C GLY A 751 19.91 6.35 -33.77
N LEU A 752 20.32 5.84 -32.60
CA LEU A 752 19.89 4.51 -32.13
C LEU A 752 18.37 4.45 -31.92
N LEU A 753 17.78 5.51 -31.38
CA LEU A 753 16.32 5.59 -31.17
C LEU A 753 15.55 5.51 -32.49
N LYS A 754 16.04 6.12 -33.58
CA LYS A 754 15.42 5.97 -34.91
C LYS A 754 15.35 4.50 -35.33
N LEU A 755 16.47 3.76 -35.23
CA LEU A 755 16.51 2.32 -35.54
C LEU A 755 15.56 1.51 -34.66
N ILE A 756 15.53 1.82 -33.36
CA ILE A 756 14.61 1.19 -32.40
C ILE A 756 13.15 1.44 -32.82
N ASN A 757 12.78 2.68 -33.15
CA ASN A 757 11.42 3.04 -33.52
C ASN A 757 11.00 2.41 -34.85
N ARG A 758 11.89 2.34 -35.86
CA ARG A 758 11.65 1.59 -37.11
C ARG A 758 11.33 0.12 -36.83
N ALA A 759 12.14 -0.54 -36.00
CA ALA A 759 11.91 -1.93 -35.61
C ALA A 759 10.59 -2.11 -34.83
N ARG A 760 10.26 -1.19 -33.90
CA ARG A 760 9.02 -1.22 -33.13
C ARG A 760 7.78 -1.03 -34.04
N LEU A 761 7.85 -0.10 -34.99
CA LEU A 761 6.77 0.17 -35.96
C LEU A 761 6.54 -1.00 -36.94
N ALA A 762 7.60 -1.69 -37.35
CA ALA A 762 7.51 -2.83 -38.26
C ALA A 762 6.89 -4.10 -37.63
N GLY A 763 6.77 -4.16 -36.30
CA GLY A 763 6.24 -5.32 -35.57
C GLY A 763 7.07 -6.61 -35.71
N THR A 764 8.23 -6.53 -36.36
CA THR A 764 9.15 -7.63 -36.67
C THR A 764 10.57 -7.16 -36.34
N ASN A 765 11.44 -8.07 -35.88
CA ASN A 765 12.82 -7.70 -35.56
C ASN A 765 13.70 -7.74 -36.83
N PRO A 766 14.08 -6.60 -37.42
CA PRO A 766 14.82 -6.58 -38.67
C PRO A 766 16.26 -7.12 -38.52
N PHE A 767 16.75 -7.28 -37.29
CA PHE A 767 18.13 -7.70 -37.01
C PHE A 767 18.30 -9.22 -36.76
N ASN A 768 17.22 -10.00 -36.90
CA ASN A 768 17.21 -11.45 -36.69
C ASN A 768 17.26 -12.28 -37.99
N SER A 769 17.26 -11.67 -39.17
CA SER A 769 17.43 -12.38 -40.44
C SER A 769 18.92 -12.64 -40.73
N PRO A 770 19.34 -13.88 -41.08
CA PRO A 770 20.75 -14.21 -41.32
C PRO A 770 21.40 -13.55 -42.55
N GLN A 771 20.69 -12.70 -43.32
CA GLN A 771 21.17 -12.23 -44.62
C GLN A 771 21.30 -10.71 -44.81
N ASP A 772 20.90 -9.85 -43.87
CA ASP A 772 20.91 -8.39 -44.10
C ASP A 772 21.77 -7.60 -43.11
N SER A 773 23.04 -8.00 -42.95
CA SER A 773 23.97 -7.23 -42.11
C SER A 773 24.61 -6.03 -42.81
N ASN A 774 24.22 -5.67 -44.05
CA ASN A 774 24.85 -4.54 -44.77
C ASN A 774 23.95 -3.68 -45.67
N ASN A 775 22.62 -3.89 -45.74
CA ASN A 775 21.82 -3.17 -46.74
C ASN A 775 20.42 -2.69 -46.30
N ALA A 776 20.05 -2.77 -45.01
CA ALA A 776 18.67 -2.52 -44.61
C ALA A 776 18.25 -1.03 -44.47
N PHE A 777 19.14 -0.04 -44.56
CA PHE A 777 18.75 1.37 -44.29
C PHE A 777 19.52 2.47 -45.07
N ASN A 778 19.96 2.23 -46.30
CA ASN A 778 20.39 3.32 -47.17
C ASN A 778 19.16 3.96 -47.85
N ASP A 779 18.81 5.19 -47.46
CA ASP A 779 17.85 6.04 -48.19
C ASP A 779 18.38 6.36 -49.60
N PRO A 780 17.55 6.30 -50.65
CA PRO A 780 17.83 7.01 -51.89
C PRO A 780 17.50 8.51 -51.70
N ALA A 781 18.41 9.35 -52.18
CA ALA A 781 18.40 10.81 -52.08
C ALA A 781 17.10 11.51 -52.54
#